data_AF-A0A9W6HW52-F1
#
_entry.id   AF-A0A9W6HW52-F1
#
_cell.length_a   1.000
_cell.length_b   1.000
_cell.length_c   1.000
_cell.angle_alpha   90.00
_cell.angle_beta   90.00
_cell.angle_gamma   90.00
#
_symmetry.space_group_name_H-M   'P 1'
#
loop_
_entity.id
_entity.type
_entity.pdbx_description
1 polymer ?
#
loop_
_entity_poly.entity_id
_entity_poly.type
_entity_poly.pdbx_seq_one_letter_code
_entity_poly.pdbx_strand_id
1 'polypeptide(L)'
;MRPVLLEMNGFASFREAATVDLREVDYFALVGPTGAGKSTVVDAITFALYGSAPRWDNRRTITHALAPTTDRGTVRLVFDLAGHRYVAARELRRTAHGGVHVRNARLERLAAPGALGMPGDAAEVLASDSEVTPAVEKLFGLSFEHFLTCVVLPQGDFAEFLHARPAKRQEIFVKLMGLEVYPRIAQAANAEAEGGKQRAELLARQLEEFGDATERAQQVAQGRVAVLEKVAERVRTALPGLREHGSAVTEARKACETLTAERDRLGTVAAPAGLEELGRREREIRTVGELVDKELTEAEAADTTARERLAAASPRTLLEQTRRDHTELDEAERRLLKTQALLRRHATALSDATAAGEEAERLALRARRTEQGAARFHLAAALRPHLRDGAACPVCGQRVTTMPGPLVAPDLEAAERARVRADREVERLGDERTKMTRIEQQATSELNALTGRITALRSVLADAPTLEQVTAALTCREQLERAADEADTRLRRARADRASTEEAMASVRREVRAAWSALERVRDPLVALGAPTLDRDDLTAAWTALVSWAAGAAAVRERALSDAHERLVRVRGELSAAEDRLADVLAAHEVNPNTGRPLTETAEPAVAVALEEARQGVRRLIERREQAAKLDVRRQEAAQTHQVAKTLGHLLRADGFPRWLVATALDTLVTDASETLAELSGGQFGLIHDDGAFFVVDHADADSLRPVRTLSGGETFQASLALALALSAQLPTMAAAGAVQLESIFLDEGFGMLDETTLETVAVTLEELVAHKDKMVGIVTHSSALAERVPTRFTVHRDQRTSSVRREAP
;
A
#
# COMPACT_ATOMS: atom_id res chain seq x y z
N MET A 1 85.50 19.95 41.51
CA MET A 1 85.29 20.75 42.74
C MET A 1 86.64 21.03 43.37
N ARG A 2 86.91 22.28 43.69
CA ARG A 2 88.10 22.74 44.39
C ARG A 2 87.70 23.73 45.50
N PRO A 3 87.99 23.47 46.78
CA PRO A 3 87.68 24.41 47.86
C PRO A 3 88.56 25.66 47.76
N VAL A 4 87.99 26.84 48.00
CA VAL A 4 88.68 28.14 47.90
C VAL A 4 88.79 28.80 49.26
N LEU A 5 87.69 28.86 50.00
CA LEU A 5 87.63 29.50 51.31
C LEU A 5 86.60 28.79 52.18
N LEU A 6 86.98 28.45 53.41
CA LEU A 6 86.09 27.85 54.39
C LEU A 6 86.04 28.73 55.63
N GLU A 7 84.85 29.17 56.00
CA GLU A 7 84.59 29.89 57.24
C GLU A 7 83.67 29.06 58.12
N MET A 8 84.04 28.92 59.39
CA MET A 8 83.22 28.23 60.37
C MET A 8 83.19 29.00 61.69
N ASN A 9 82.04 29.04 62.33
CA ASN A 9 81.85 29.67 63.64
C ASN A 9 80.86 28.83 64.44
N GLY A 10 81.17 28.50 65.69
CA GLY A 10 80.35 27.62 66.53
C GLY A 10 80.24 26.17 66.03
N PHE A 11 81.07 25.73 65.09
CA PHE A 11 81.00 24.38 64.49
C PHE A 11 81.91 23.39 65.22
N ALA A 12 81.31 22.36 65.83
CA ALA A 12 81.97 21.31 66.59
C ALA A 12 83.06 21.83 67.57
N SER A 13 84.36 21.64 67.25
CA SER A 13 85.47 22.09 68.09
C SER A 13 85.87 23.56 67.89
N PHE A 14 85.40 24.20 66.80
CA PHE A 14 85.61 25.62 66.47
C PHE A 14 84.46 26.46 67.02
N ARG A 15 84.57 26.84 68.30
CA ARG A 15 83.54 27.61 69.02
C ARG A 15 83.48 29.07 68.59
N GLU A 16 84.55 29.57 67.97
CA GLU A 16 84.68 30.93 67.47
C GLU A 16 84.94 30.96 65.97
N ALA A 17 84.88 32.15 65.38
CA ALA A 17 85.12 32.33 63.95
C ALA A 17 86.55 31.88 63.58
N ALA A 18 86.61 30.87 62.71
CA ALA A 18 87.83 30.35 62.11
C ALA A 18 87.69 30.38 60.58
N THR A 19 88.77 30.81 59.92
CA THR A 19 88.84 30.89 58.46
C THR A 19 90.01 30.03 57.97
N VAL A 20 89.73 29.15 57.03
CA VAL A 20 90.73 28.34 56.32
C VAL A 20 90.78 28.85 54.90
N ASP A 21 91.83 29.61 54.61
CA ASP A 21 92.06 30.24 53.31
C ASP A 21 92.91 29.33 52.42
N LEU A 22 92.24 28.67 51.48
CA LEU A 22 92.79 27.68 50.56
C LEU A 22 93.10 28.28 49.18
N ARG A 23 93.06 29.61 49.04
CA ARG A 23 93.44 30.28 47.81
C ARG A 23 94.90 30.00 47.48
N GLU A 24 95.14 29.63 46.22
CA GLU A 24 96.46 29.33 45.65
C GLU A 24 97.18 28.18 46.38
N VAL A 25 96.40 27.24 46.95
CA VAL A 25 96.93 26.04 47.59
C VAL A 25 96.57 24.83 46.74
N ASP A 26 97.58 24.10 46.26
CA ASP A 26 97.43 22.83 45.55
C ASP A 26 97.78 21.63 46.45
N TYR A 27 98.76 21.78 47.36
CA TYR A 27 99.15 20.74 48.33
C TYR A 27 99.21 21.29 49.74
N PHE A 28 98.43 20.71 50.67
CA PHE A 28 98.43 21.15 52.07
C PHE A 28 98.21 20.04 53.09
N ALA A 29 98.71 20.28 54.30
CA ALA A 29 98.54 19.40 55.44
C ALA A 29 97.79 20.12 56.56
N LEU A 30 96.78 19.45 57.14
CA LEU A 30 96.14 19.82 58.40
C LEU A 30 96.89 19.11 59.53
N VAL A 31 97.59 19.88 60.37
CA VAL A 31 98.54 19.36 61.38
C VAL A 31 98.12 19.80 62.78
N GLY A 32 98.32 18.94 63.79
CA GLY A 32 97.96 19.25 65.17
C GLY A 32 97.75 17.99 66.03
N PRO A 33 97.78 18.12 67.37
CA PRO A 33 97.65 16.97 68.26
C PRO A 33 96.29 16.27 68.09
N THR A 34 96.23 15.00 68.49
CA THR A 34 94.98 14.22 68.44
C THR A 34 93.88 14.93 69.23
N GLY A 35 92.70 15.11 68.61
CA GLY A 35 91.59 15.84 69.23
C GLY A 35 91.67 17.37 69.15
N ALA A 36 92.61 17.95 68.39
CA ALA A 36 92.68 19.39 68.11
C ALA A 36 91.58 19.90 67.16
N GLY A 37 90.91 19.01 66.41
CA GLY A 37 89.85 19.38 65.48
C GLY A 37 90.24 19.38 64.00
N LYS A 38 91.28 18.64 63.60
CA LYS A 38 91.75 18.58 62.20
C LYS A 38 90.68 18.08 61.23
N SER A 39 90.12 16.89 61.46
CA SER A 39 89.04 16.35 60.62
C SER A 39 87.73 17.14 60.75
N THR A 40 87.59 18.02 61.75
CA THR A 40 86.45 18.95 61.83
C THR A 40 86.46 19.97 60.69
N VAL A 41 87.64 20.28 60.13
CA VAL A 41 87.76 21.13 58.94
C VAL A 41 87.16 20.42 57.71
N VAL A 42 87.46 19.13 57.54
CA VAL A 42 86.90 18.30 56.46
C VAL A 42 85.39 18.11 56.65
N ASP A 43 84.94 17.83 57.88
CA ASP A 43 83.52 17.74 58.22
C ASP A 43 82.76 19.03 57.88
N ALA A 44 83.37 20.20 58.07
CA ALA A 44 82.75 21.47 57.74
C ALA A 44 82.55 21.64 56.22
N ILE A 45 83.50 21.17 55.41
CA ILE A 45 83.38 21.17 53.94
C ILE A 45 82.23 20.26 53.50
N THR A 46 82.21 19.01 53.97
CA THR A 46 81.13 18.06 53.63
C THR A 46 79.78 18.53 54.14
N PHE A 47 79.76 19.14 55.34
CA PHE A 47 78.55 19.67 55.94
C PHE A 47 78.00 20.85 55.14
N ALA A 48 78.84 21.79 54.69
CA ALA A 48 78.41 22.90 53.85
C ALA A 48 77.68 22.41 52.60
N LEU A 49 78.24 21.39 51.93
CA LEU A 49 77.70 20.83 50.70
C LEU A 49 76.44 19.97 50.94
N TYR A 50 76.55 18.90 51.72
CA TYR A 50 75.51 17.88 51.83
C TYR A 50 74.65 17.98 53.09
N GLY A 51 75.05 18.81 54.06
CA GLY A 51 74.36 18.93 55.35
C GLY A 51 74.69 17.80 56.33
N SER A 52 75.70 16.99 56.03
CA SER A 52 76.16 15.87 56.83
C SER A 52 77.69 15.77 56.83
N ALA A 53 78.25 14.98 57.75
CA ALA A 53 79.69 14.80 57.88
C ALA A 53 80.04 13.30 58.02
N PRO A 54 81.23 12.87 57.57
CA PRO A 54 81.63 11.46 57.57
C PRO A 54 81.55 10.79 58.94
N ARG A 55 81.92 11.51 60.00
CA ARG A 55 82.02 10.96 61.37
C ARG A 55 80.68 10.82 62.10
N TRP A 56 79.55 11.04 61.42
CA TRP A 56 78.21 10.94 62.01
C TRP A 56 77.53 9.65 61.55
N ASP A 57 77.18 8.77 62.50
CA ASP A 57 76.56 7.45 62.25
C ASP A 57 75.28 7.48 61.39
N ASN A 58 74.62 8.64 61.26
CA ASN A 58 73.45 8.81 60.43
C ASN A 58 73.43 10.21 59.81
N ARG A 59 73.04 10.30 58.53
CA ARG A 59 72.90 11.56 57.76
C ARG A 59 72.14 12.66 58.50
N ARG A 60 71.23 12.30 59.39
CA ARG A 60 70.34 13.21 60.13
C ARG A 60 70.88 13.64 61.50
N THR A 61 71.96 13.03 61.99
CA THR A 61 72.50 13.30 63.33
C THR A 61 73.42 14.52 63.31
N ILE A 62 72.82 15.71 63.29
CA ILE A 62 73.56 17.00 63.32
C ILE A 62 73.77 17.55 64.74
N THR A 63 73.40 16.78 65.77
CA THR A 63 73.53 17.17 67.18
C THR A 63 74.96 17.57 67.54
N HIS A 64 75.96 16.90 66.95
CA HIS A 64 77.38 17.13 67.20
C HIS A 64 77.99 18.25 66.33
N ALA A 65 77.22 18.81 65.40
CA ALA A 65 77.67 19.86 64.49
C ALA A 65 77.83 21.23 65.18
N LEU A 66 77.01 21.52 66.19
CA LEU A 66 77.02 22.80 66.92
C LEU A 66 77.72 22.62 68.27
N ALA A 67 78.70 23.48 68.57
CA ALA A 67 79.43 23.41 69.83
C ALA A 67 78.47 23.52 71.04
N PRO A 68 78.66 22.74 72.12
CA PRO A 68 77.75 22.74 73.27
C PRO A 68 77.58 24.11 73.94
N THR A 69 78.60 24.97 73.82
CA THR A 69 78.66 26.29 74.45
C THR A 69 78.09 27.42 73.58
N THR A 70 77.51 27.11 72.41
CA THR A 70 77.00 28.10 71.45
C THR A 70 75.57 27.77 71.01
N ASP A 71 74.74 28.81 70.86
CA ASP A 71 73.34 28.68 70.38
C ASP A 71 73.19 28.89 68.87
N ARG A 72 74.23 29.41 68.21
CA ARG A 72 74.30 29.65 66.76
C ARG A 72 75.65 29.19 66.23
N GLY A 73 75.61 28.52 65.08
CA GLY A 73 76.80 28.19 64.30
C GLY A 73 76.58 28.48 62.83
N THR A 74 77.66 28.77 62.10
CA THR A 74 77.63 29.01 60.65
C THR A 74 78.79 28.32 60.00
N VAL A 75 78.55 27.67 58.87
CA VAL A 75 79.59 27.11 58.00
C VAL A 75 79.36 27.64 56.59
N ARG A 76 80.40 28.22 55.99
CA ARG A 76 80.37 28.79 54.65
C ARG A 76 81.57 28.30 53.86
N LEU A 77 81.31 27.68 52.73
CA LEU A 77 82.31 27.17 51.81
C LEU A 77 82.19 27.89 50.46
N VAL A 78 83.29 28.49 50.01
CA VAL A 78 83.47 28.94 48.63
C VAL A 78 84.25 27.86 47.90
N PHE A 79 83.78 27.46 46.71
CA PHE A 79 84.45 26.43 45.91
C PHE A 79 84.28 26.68 44.41
N ASP A 80 85.23 26.18 43.63
CA ASP A 80 85.21 26.19 42.17
C ASP A 80 84.78 24.83 41.62
N LEU A 81 83.98 24.82 40.56
CA LEU A 81 83.51 23.61 39.88
C LEU A 81 83.23 23.93 38.41
N ALA A 82 83.87 23.20 37.49
CA ALA A 82 83.71 23.37 36.03
C ALA A 82 83.89 24.83 35.55
N GLY A 83 84.89 25.55 36.09
CA GLY A 83 85.17 26.94 35.74
C GLY A 83 84.22 27.99 36.36
N HIS A 84 83.27 27.57 37.20
CA HIS A 84 82.37 28.47 37.91
C HIS A 84 82.63 28.45 39.41
N ARG A 85 82.41 29.60 40.08
CA ARG A 85 82.56 29.73 41.53
C ARG A 85 81.22 29.71 42.24
N TYR A 86 81.15 28.95 43.33
CA TYR A 86 79.95 28.73 44.12
C TYR A 86 80.17 29.01 45.60
N VAL A 87 79.08 29.32 46.31
CA VAL A 87 79.03 29.47 47.76
C VAL A 87 77.96 28.54 48.32
N ALA A 88 78.37 27.64 49.21
CA ALA A 88 77.47 26.82 50.01
C ALA A 88 77.54 27.27 51.47
N ALA A 89 76.41 27.71 52.03
CA ALA A 89 76.35 28.22 53.40
C ALA A 89 75.22 27.54 54.19
N ARG A 90 75.50 27.18 55.44
CA ARG A 90 74.52 26.58 56.37
C ARG A 90 74.60 27.24 57.75
N GLU A 91 73.44 27.63 58.29
CA GLU A 91 73.31 28.16 59.65
C GLU A 91 72.67 27.10 60.56
N LEU A 92 73.34 26.80 61.66
CA LEU A 92 72.90 25.92 62.73
C LEU A 92 72.30 26.73 63.89
N ARG A 93 71.23 26.22 64.50
CA ARG A 93 70.63 26.76 65.72
C ARG A 93 70.29 25.69 66.73
N ARG A 94 70.50 26.02 68.01
CA ARG A 94 70.01 25.22 69.13
C ARG A 94 68.53 25.55 69.38
N THR A 95 67.70 24.53 69.50
CA THR A 95 66.30 24.67 69.92
C THR A 95 66.22 24.83 71.43
N ALA A 96 65.10 25.36 71.94
CA ALA A 96 64.88 25.52 73.38
C ALA A 96 64.96 24.19 74.17
N HIS A 97 64.86 23.04 73.50
CA HIS A 97 64.88 21.69 74.11
C HIS A 97 66.26 21.01 73.94
N GLY A 98 67.29 21.77 73.56
CA GLY A 98 68.68 21.29 73.45
C GLY A 98 69.07 20.65 72.12
N GLY A 99 68.12 20.38 71.22
CA GLY A 99 68.37 19.81 69.89
C GLY A 99 69.00 20.81 68.91
N VAL A 100 69.72 20.33 67.90
CA VAL A 100 70.38 21.15 66.88
C VAL A 100 69.67 20.96 65.54
N HIS A 101 69.38 22.06 64.83
CA HIS A 101 68.81 22.02 63.47
C HIS A 101 69.50 23.02 62.55
N VAL A 102 69.43 22.76 61.23
CA VAL A 102 69.82 23.75 60.20
C VAL A 102 68.67 24.73 60.06
N ARG A 103 68.89 26.00 60.37
CA ARG A 103 67.90 27.08 60.26
C ARG A 103 67.78 27.59 58.83
N ASN A 104 68.91 27.82 58.18
CA ASN A 104 68.98 28.33 56.81
C ASN A 104 70.07 27.57 56.05
N ALA A 105 69.84 27.28 54.77
CA ALA A 105 70.89 26.82 53.86
C ALA A 105 70.78 27.54 52.51
N ARG A 106 71.91 27.82 51.86
CA ARG A 106 71.94 28.46 50.54
C ARG A 106 73.05 27.86 49.67
N LEU A 107 72.74 27.72 48.38
CA LEU A 107 73.69 27.45 47.32
C LEU A 107 73.59 28.56 46.28
N GLU A 108 74.69 29.25 46.05
CA GLU A 108 74.75 30.42 45.15
C GLU A 108 75.89 30.25 44.15
N ARG A 109 75.69 30.72 42.92
CA ARG A 109 76.72 30.82 41.87
C ARG A 109 77.16 32.26 41.75
N LEU A 110 78.46 32.53 41.93
CA LEU A 110 79.03 33.87 41.81
C LEU A 110 79.25 34.22 40.33
N ALA A 111 78.96 35.47 39.96
CA ALA A 111 79.13 35.95 38.59
C ALA A 111 80.61 36.16 38.21
N ALA A 112 81.46 36.50 39.17
CA ALA A 112 82.89 36.75 38.95
C ALA A 112 83.75 35.57 39.45
N PRO A 113 84.68 35.03 38.64
CA PRO A 113 85.55 33.90 39.04
C PRO A 113 86.47 34.19 40.23
N GLY A 114 86.73 35.46 40.55
CA GLY A 114 87.55 35.87 41.69
C GLY A 114 86.77 36.26 42.96
N ALA A 115 85.44 36.35 42.90
CA ALA A 115 84.61 36.76 44.03
C ALA A 115 84.68 35.75 45.18
N LEU A 116 84.34 36.19 46.40
CA LEU A 116 84.33 35.33 47.59
C LEU A 116 82.94 35.25 48.24
N GLY A 117 81.91 35.83 47.63
CA GLY A 117 80.55 35.83 48.15
C GLY A 117 80.38 36.83 49.29
N MET A 118 81.07 37.96 49.21
CA MET A 118 80.96 39.05 50.18
C MET A 118 79.67 39.87 49.93
N PRO A 119 79.13 40.58 50.94
CA PRO A 119 77.97 41.43 50.75
C PRO A 119 78.20 42.47 49.63
N GLY A 120 77.51 42.31 48.49
CA GLY A 120 77.68 43.13 47.30
C GLY A 120 78.18 42.38 46.05
N ASP A 121 78.71 41.17 46.20
CA ASP A 121 79.04 40.30 45.06
C ASP A 121 77.75 39.86 44.35
N ALA A 122 77.72 39.98 43.01
CA ALA A 122 76.58 39.49 42.23
C ALA A 122 76.57 37.95 42.23
N ALA A 123 75.48 37.37 42.74
CA ALA A 123 75.30 35.93 42.86
C ALA A 123 73.89 35.50 42.43
N GLU A 124 73.79 34.33 41.79
CA GLU A 124 72.53 33.68 41.45
C GLU A 124 72.24 32.59 42.49
N VAL A 125 71.06 32.64 43.12
CA VAL A 125 70.63 31.60 44.07
C VAL A 125 70.15 30.38 43.30
N LEU A 126 70.86 29.26 43.44
CA LEU A 126 70.52 28.00 42.78
C LEU A 126 69.59 27.12 43.61
N ALA A 127 69.69 27.20 44.93
CA ALA A 127 68.82 26.47 45.86
C ALA A 127 68.84 27.10 47.26
N SER A 128 67.75 26.90 48.00
CA SER A 128 67.61 27.32 49.40
C SER A 128 67.07 26.19 50.29
N ASP A 129 67.48 26.21 51.55
CA ASP A 129 67.03 25.33 52.63
C ASP A 129 67.08 23.84 52.27
N SER A 130 65.94 23.14 52.21
CA SER A 130 65.88 21.70 51.95
C SER A 130 66.30 21.32 50.53
N GLU A 131 66.26 22.25 49.57
CA GLU A 131 66.62 21.99 48.17
C GLU A 131 68.12 22.06 47.91
N VAL A 132 68.91 22.59 48.87
CA VAL A 132 70.37 22.73 48.72
C VAL A 132 71.03 21.37 48.52
N THR A 133 70.69 20.36 49.32
CA THR A 133 71.31 19.04 49.19
C THR A 133 70.98 18.37 47.83
N PRO A 134 69.71 18.29 47.38
CA PRO A 134 69.39 17.81 46.02
C PRO A 134 70.05 18.60 44.90
N ALA A 135 70.16 19.93 45.03
CA ALA A 135 70.83 20.77 44.05
C ALA A 135 72.33 20.50 43.99
N VAL A 136 72.98 20.29 45.14
CA VAL A 136 74.38 19.84 45.22
C VAL A 136 74.53 18.46 44.58
N GLU A 137 73.68 17.47 44.89
CA GLU A 137 73.75 16.14 44.27
C GLU A 137 73.64 16.20 42.75
N LYS A 138 72.73 17.03 42.23
CA LYS A 138 72.58 17.27 40.79
C LYS A 138 73.78 18.02 40.18
N LEU A 139 74.32 19.01 40.89
CA LEU A 139 75.44 19.83 40.44
C LEU A 139 76.73 19.01 40.34
N PHE A 140 76.96 18.09 41.29
CA PHE A 140 78.13 17.23 41.31
C PHE A 140 77.92 15.93 40.53
N GLY A 141 76.68 15.51 40.31
CA GLY A 141 76.34 14.19 39.76
C GLY A 141 76.62 13.05 40.75
N LEU A 142 76.86 13.36 42.02
CA LEU A 142 77.28 12.42 43.06
C LEU A 142 76.43 12.58 44.32
N SER A 143 75.96 11.45 44.87
CA SER A 143 75.35 11.41 46.21
C SER A 143 76.40 11.69 47.28
N PHE A 144 75.95 11.99 48.50
CA PHE A 144 76.88 12.17 49.62
C PHE A 144 77.78 10.94 49.86
N GLU A 145 77.28 9.70 49.76
CA GLU A 145 78.16 8.52 49.93
C GLU A 145 79.23 8.46 48.83
N HIS A 146 78.84 8.73 47.58
CA HIS A 146 79.79 8.71 46.46
C HIS A 146 80.80 9.86 46.54
N PHE A 147 80.41 11.02 47.06
CA PHE A 147 81.34 12.12 47.32
C PHE A 147 82.40 11.74 48.36
N LEU A 148 82.01 11.02 49.42
CA LEU A 148 82.94 10.42 50.39
C LEU A 148 83.75 9.24 49.82
N THR A 149 83.39 8.72 48.65
CA THR A 149 84.21 7.72 47.95
C THR A 149 85.10 8.37 46.89
N CYS A 150 84.88 9.62 46.48
CA CYS A 150 85.63 10.21 45.35
C CYS A 150 86.49 11.42 45.74
N VAL A 151 86.12 12.15 46.79
CA VAL A 151 86.69 13.47 47.13
C VAL A 151 87.25 13.51 48.55
N VAL A 152 86.55 12.95 49.53
CA VAL A 152 87.01 12.90 50.92
C VAL A 152 87.23 11.45 51.25
N LEU A 153 88.43 11.03 51.62
CA LEU A 153 88.74 9.68 52.08
C LEU A 153 88.71 9.67 53.61
N PRO A 154 87.55 9.42 54.25
CA PRO A 154 87.50 9.21 55.69
C PRO A 154 88.17 7.89 56.05
N GLN A 155 88.66 7.80 57.29
CA GLN A 155 89.36 6.64 57.81
C GLN A 155 88.53 5.34 57.64
N GLY A 156 88.97 4.41 56.78
CA GLY A 156 88.44 3.05 56.66
C GLY A 156 87.43 2.76 55.54
N ASP A 157 86.86 3.76 54.86
CA ASP A 157 85.73 3.56 53.93
C ASP A 157 86.11 2.91 52.59
N PHE A 158 87.31 3.14 52.05
CA PHE A 158 87.74 2.43 50.83
C PHE A 158 88.08 0.97 51.06
N ALA A 159 88.46 0.58 52.28
CA ALA A 159 88.60 -0.82 52.62
C ALA A 159 87.23 -1.54 52.46
N GLU A 160 86.12 -0.85 52.75
CA GLU A 160 84.78 -1.39 52.52
C GLU A 160 84.50 -1.60 51.02
N PHE A 161 84.84 -0.65 50.15
CA PHE A 161 84.71 -0.81 48.70
C PHE A 161 85.59 -1.94 48.13
N LEU A 162 86.86 -1.99 48.56
CA LEU A 162 87.82 -3.03 48.22
C LEU A 162 87.33 -4.42 48.67
N HIS A 163 86.59 -4.51 49.78
CA HIS A 163 86.06 -5.77 50.32
C HIS A 163 84.60 -6.08 49.95
N ALA A 164 83.90 -5.16 49.28
CA ALA A 164 82.52 -5.32 48.85
C ALA A 164 82.32 -6.55 47.95
N ARG A 165 81.15 -7.20 48.05
CA ARG A 165 80.80 -8.34 47.18
C ARG A 165 80.58 -7.87 45.73
N PRO A 166 80.88 -8.70 44.70
CA PRO A 166 80.76 -8.30 43.29
C PRO A 166 79.42 -7.66 42.91
N ALA A 167 78.29 -8.23 43.35
CA ALA A 167 76.97 -7.67 43.08
C ALA A 167 76.75 -6.27 43.69
N LYS A 168 77.26 -6.04 44.91
CA LYS A 168 77.14 -4.73 45.58
C LYS A 168 78.05 -3.70 44.93
N ARG A 169 79.25 -4.12 44.51
CA ARG A 169 80.20 -3.31 43.76
C ARG A 169 79.64 -2.92 42.39
N GLN A 170 79.05 -3.87 41.67
CA GLN A 170 78.38 -3.62 40.40
C GLN A 170 77.24 -2.62 40.55
N GLU A 171 76.43 -2.72 41.61
CA GLU A 171 75.38 -1.73 41.92
C GLU A 171 75.96 -0.32 42.11
N ILE A 172 77.09 -0.21 42.83
CA ILE A 172 77.81 1.06 43.03
C ILE A 172 78.29 1.63 41.68
N PHE A 173 78.88 0.81 40.81
CA PHE A 173 79.31 1.22 39.46
C PHE A 173 78.17 1.65 38.54
N VAL A 174 77.06 0.90 38.52
CA VAL A 174 75.87 1.25 37.73
C VAL A 174 75.36 2.65 38.11
N LYS A 175 75.38 2.98 39.41
CA LYS A 175 74.95 4.28 39.92
C LYS A 175 75.97 5.39 39.64
N LEU A 176 77.26 5.14 39.91
CA LEU A 176 78.35 6.09 39.65
C LEU A 176 78.44 6.49 38.17
N MET A 177 78.22 5.55 37.25
CA MET A 177 78.28 5.79 35.81
C MET A 177 76.94 6.25 35.20
N GLY A 178 75.87 6.35 35.99
CA GLY A 178 74.55 6.80 35.52
C GLY A 178 73.84 5.82 34.57
N LEU A 179 74.13 4.52 34.67
CA LEU A 179 73.59 3.49 33.76
C LEU A 179 72.15 3.08 34.10
N GLU A 180 71.50 3.75 35.06
CA GLU A 180 70.09 3.52 35.46
C GLU A 180 69.08 3.81 34.36
N VAL A 181 69.49 4.48 33.27
CA VAL A 181 68.66 4.75 32.10
C VAL A 181 68.29 3.47 31.34
N TYR A 182 69.20 2.49 31.24
CA TYR A 182 68.99 1.30 30.41
C TYR A 182 67.88 0.38 30.96
N PRO A 183 67.81 0.07 32.27
CA PRO A 183 66.66 -0.65 32.83
C PRO A 183 65.32 0.06 32.60
N ARG A 184 65.28 1.40 32.59
CA ARG A 184 64.06 2.17 32.29
C ARG A 184 63.65 2.02 30.83
N ILE A 185 64.61 2.08 29.90
CA ILE A 185 64.34 1.82 28.48
C ILE A 185 63.87 0.38 28.28
N ALA A 186 64.48 -0.60 28.96
CA ALA A 186 64.06 -2.00 28.89
C ALA A 186 62.61 -2.18 29.36
N GLN A 187 62.20 -1.50 30.44
CA GLN A 187 60.82 -1.52 30.93
C GLN A 187 59.85 -0.93 29.90
N ALA A 188 60.18 0.22 29.31
CA ALA A 188 59.36 0.84 28.27
C ALA A 188 59.23 -0.05 27.02
N ALA A 189 60.33 -0.64 26.57
CA ALA A 189 60.35 -1.56 25.44
C ALA A 189 59.50 -2.82 25.71
N ASN A 190 59.55 -3.39 26.91
CA ASN A 190 58.70 -4.52 27.28
C ASN A 190 57.20 -4.16 27.30
N ALA A 191 56.85 -2.94 27.76
CA ALA A 191 55.47 -2.47 27.71
C ALA A 191 54.98 -2.27 26.25
N GLU A 192 55.83 -1.73 25.38
CA GLU A 192 55.54 -1.59 23.95
C GLU A 192 55.40 -2.96 23.26
N ALA A 193 56.25 -3.93 23.63
CA ALA A 193 56.16 -5.29 23.12
C ALA A 193 54.80 -5.93 23.47
N GLU A 194 54.35 -5.81 24.72
CA GLU A 194 53.06 -6.34 25.13
C GLU A 194 51.89 -5.65 24.40
N GLY A 195 51.98 -4.33 24.22
CA GLY A 195 51.00 -3.58 23.41
C GLY A 195 50.96 -4.02 21.94
N GLY A 196 52.11 -4.29 21.33
CA GLY A 196 52.21 -4.83 19.97
C GLY A 196 51.58 -6.22 19.85
N LYS A 197 51.83 -7.10 20.82
CA LYS A 197 51.26 -8.46 20.89
C LYS A 197 49.73 -8.41 20.94
N GLN A 198 49.17 -7.65 21.87
CA GLN A 198 47.72 -7.54 22.05
C GLN A 198 47.04 -6.98 20.80
N ARG A 199 47.65 -5.98 20.15
CA ARG A 199 47.17 -5.43 18.88
C ARG A 199 47.20 -6.47 17.76
N ALA A 200 48.29 -7.23 17.62
CA ALA A 200 48.40 -8.28 16.62
C ALA A 200 47.35 -9.39 16.85
N GLU A 201 47.12 -9.80 18.10
CA GLU A 201 46.09 -10.80 18.45
C GLU A 201 44.67 -10.29 18.16
N LEU A 202 44.36 -9.03 18.48
CA LEU A 202 43.06 -8.41 18.17
C LEU A 202 42.83 -8.36 16.66
N LEU A 203 43.82 -7.90 15.90
CA LEU A 203 43.75 -7.83 14.43
C LEU A 203 43.64 -9.22 13.81
N ALA A 204 44.29 -10.24 14.39
CA ALA A 204 44.13 -11.63 13.97
C ALA A 204 42.69 -12.14 14.16
N ARG A 205 42.05 -11.85 15.30
CA ARG A 205 40.63 -12.20 15.53
C ARG A 205 39.70 -11.47 14.56
N GLN A 206 39.96 -10.18 14.30
CA GLN A 206 39.19 -9.43 13.31
C GLN A 206 39.33 -10.02 11.90
N LEU A 207 40.52 -10.51 11.53
CA LEU A 207 40.74 -11.19 10.24
C LEU A 207 39.97 -12.50 10.11
N GLU A 208 39.76 -13.25 11.19
CA GLU A 208 38.96 -14.48 11.18
C GLU A 208 37.51 -14.21 10.72
N GLU A 209 36.95 -13.03 11.04
CA GLU A 209 35.61 -12.61 10.59
C GLU A 209 35.48 -12.46 9.07
N PHE A 210 36.60 -12.42 8.34
CA PHE A 210 36.67 -12.33 6.88
C PHE A 210 37.10 -13.64 6.20
N GLY A 211 37.16 -14.76 6.94
CA GLY A 211 37.63 -16.06 6.42
C GLY A 211 36.80 -16.62 5.25
N ASP A 212 35.56 -16.17 5.08
CA ASP A 212 34.68 -16.51 3.96
C ASP A 212 35.03 -15.76 2.65
N ALA A 213 35.69 -14.61 2.75
CA ALA A 213 36.05 -13.75 1.63
C ALA A 213 37.33 -14.22 0.93
N THR A 214 37.29 -15.44 0.39
CA THR A 214 38.41 -16.02 -0.36
C THR A 214 38.39 -15.64 -1.84
N GLU A 215 39.54 -15.76 -2.49
CA GLU A 215 39.63 -15.61 -3.96
C GLU A 215 38.72 -16.60 -4.69
N ARG A 216 38.66 -17.84 -4.20
CA ARG A 216 37.76 -18.87 -4.73
C ARG A 216 36.29 -18.47 -4.59
N ALA A 217 35.88 -17.93 -3.45
CA ALA A 217 34.51 -17.45 -3.25
C ALA A 217 34.15 -16.31 -4.22
N GLN A 218 35.07 -15.36 -4.44
CA GLN A 218 34.89 -14.28 -5.42
C GLN A 218 34.75 -14.84 -6.84
N GLN A 219 35.61 -15.78 -7.26
CA GLN A 219 35.53 -16.39 -8.59
C GLN A 219 34.22 -17.15 -8.81
N VAL A 220 33.74 -17.89 -7.80
CA VAL A 220 32.44 -18.58 -7.86
C VAL A 220 31.29 -17.57 -8.02
N ALA A 221 31.30 -16.49 -7.25
CA ALA A 221 30.28 -15.44 -7.35
C ALA A 221 30.31 -14.72 -8.72
N GLN A 222 31.50 -14.45 -9.27
CA GLN A 222 31.65 -13.88 -10.62
C GLN A 222 31.17 -14.86 -11.70
N GLY A 223 31.45 -16.16 -11.55
CA GLY A 223 30.93 -17.21 -12.42
C GLY A 223 29.40 -17.25 -12.42
N ARG A 224 28.77 -17.08 -11.24
CA ARG A 224 27.31 -16.98 -11.12
C ARG A 224 26.73 -15.79 -11.89
N VAL A 225 27.36 -14.62 -11.80
CA VAL A 225 26.96 -13.44 -12.60
C VAL A 225 27.01 -13.75 -14.09
N ALA A 226 28.11 -14.33 -14.58
CA ALA A 226 28.26 -14.68 -16.00
C ALA A 226 27.22 -15.70 -16.48
N VAL A 227 26.83 -16.66 -15.63
CA VAL A 227 25.73 -17.60 -15.93
C VAL A 227 24.40 -16.86 -16.02
N LEU A 228 24.07 -16.00 -15.04
CA LEU A 228 22.81 -15.26 -15.02
C LEU A 228 22.70 -14.26 -16.19
N GLU A 229 23.81 -13.69 -16.68
CA GLU A 229 23.81 -12.86 -17.88
C GLU A 229 23.42 -13.67 -19.13
N LYS A 230 23.89 -14.91 -19.25
CA LYS A 230 23.46 -15.83 -20.33
C LYS A 230 21.98 -16.21 -20.20
N VAL A 231 21.48 -16.37 -18.96
CA VAL A 231 20.06 -16.61 -18.71
C VAL A 231 19.22 -15.41 -19.12
N ALA A 232 19.65 -14.20 -18.77
CA ALA A 232 18.98 -12.95 -19.15
C ALA A 232 18.84 -12.83 -20.68
N GLU A 233 19.90 -13.18 -21.42
CA GLU A 233 19.85 -13.21 -22.89
C GLU A 233 18.85 -14.26 -23.40
N ARG A 234 18.89 -15.48 -22.86
CA ARG A 234 17.94 -16.54 -23.21
C ARG A 234 16.50 -16.12 -22.97
N VAL A 235 16.20 -15.52 -21.82
CA VAL A 235 14.85 -14.99 -21.52
C VAL A 235 14.46 -13.93 -22.53
N ARG A 236 15.34 -12.94 -22.81
CA ARG A 236 15.05 -11.87 -23.78
C ARG A 236 14.74 -12.41 -25.18
N THR A 237 15.45 -13.45 -25.61
CA THR A 237 15.20 -14.10 -26.91
C THR A 237 13.92 -14.96 -26.94
N ALA A 238 13.51 -15.55 -25.81
CA ALA A 238 12.34 -16.41 -25.73
C ALA A 238 11.01 -15.63 -25.58
N LEU A 239 11.05 -14.46 -24.92
CA LEU A 239 9.85 -13.65 -24.62
C LEU A 239 9.01 -13.25 -25.85
N PRO A 240 9.58 -12.84 -27.00
CA PRO A 240 8.80 -12.52 -28.19
C PRO A 240 7.96 -13.71 -28.68
N GLY A 241 8.54 -14.92 -28.71
CA GLY A 241 7.82 -16.13 -29.12
C GLY A 241 6.68 -16.49 -28.16
N LEU A 242 6.90 -16.37 -26.84
CA LEU A 242 5.83 -16.54 -25.84
C LEU A 242 4.68 -15.54 -26.03
N ARG A 243 4.99 -14.28 -26.33
CA ARG A 243 3.95 -13.26 -26.63
C ARG A 243 3.18 -13.58 -27.91
N GLU A 244 3.87 -14.06 -28.94
CA GLU A 244 3.24 -14.49 -30.20
C GLU A 244 2.28 -15.67 -29.97
N HIS A 245 2.72 -16.73 -29.28
CA HIS A 245 1.87 -17.85 -28.90
C HIS A 245 0.67 -17.41 -28.04
N GLY A 246 0.89 -16.50 -27.08
CA GLY A 246 -0.19 -15.91 -26.27
C GLY A 246 -1.23 -15.18 -27.12
N SER A 247 -0.79 -14.36 -28.08
CA SER A 247 -1.69 -13.68 -29.02
C SER A 247 -2.49 -14.67 -29.88
N ALA A 248 -1.84 -15.71 -30.41
CA ALA A 248 -2.49 -16.75 -31.20
C ALA A 248 -3.56 -17.53 -30.40
N VAL A 249 -3.34 -17.78 -29.10
CA VAL A 249 -4.34 -18.37 -28.21
C VAL A 249 -5.56 -17.44 -28.09
N THR A 250 -5.35 -16.13 -27.90
CA THR A 250 -6.46 -15.18 -27.78
C THR A 250 -7.28 -15.06 -29.07
N GLU A 251 -6.62 -15.07 -30.23
CA GLU A 251 -7.29 -15.05 -31.53
C GLU A 251 -8.08 -16.33 -31.81
N ALA A 252 -7.48 -17.50 -31.57
CA ALA A 252 -8.14 -18.79 -31.74
C ALA A 252 -9.36 -18.91 -30.81
N ARG A 253 -9.26 -18.42 -29.57
CA ARG A 253 -10.38 -18.38 -28.63
C ARG A 253 -11.53 -17.50 -29.14
N LYS A 254 -11.23 -16.28 -29.59
CA LYS A 254 -12.25 -15.37 -30.16
C LYS A 254 -12.94 -15.97 -31.38
N ALA A 255 -12.19 -16.69 -32.23
CA ALA A 255 -12.76 -17.41 -33.36
C ALA A 255 -13.75 -18.49 -32.90
N CYS A 256 -13.39 -19.30 -31.90
CA CYS A 256 -14.31 -20.29 -31.31
C CYS A 256 -15.57 -19.64 -30.72
N GLU A 257 -15.42 -18.55 -29.96
CA GLU A 257 -16.56 -17.83 -29.34
C GLU A 257 -17.52 -17.27 -30.41
N THR A 258 -16.96 -16.69 -31.48
CA THR A 258 -17.74 -16.14 -32.60
C THR A 258 -18.49 -17.25 -33.34
N LEU A 259 -17.81 -18.34 -33.71
CA LEU A 259 -18.40 -19.46 -34.43
C LEU A 259 -19.47 -20.19 -33.61
N THR A 260 -19.27 -20.30 -32.29
CA THR A 260 -20.28 -20.85 -31.36
C THR A 260 -21.54 -19.99 -31.38
N ALA A 261 -21.40 -18.67 -31.24
CA ALA A 261 -22.54 -17.75 -31.25
C ALA A 261 -23.29 -17.75 -32.60
N GLU A 262 -22.56 -17.82 -33.72
CA GLU A 262 -23.16 -17.93 -35.06
C GLU A 262 -23.94 -19.24 -35.22
N ARG A 263 -23.35 -20.38 -34.85
CA ARG A 263 -24.02 -21.69 -34.91
C ARG A 263 -25.29 -21.70 -34.07
N ASP A 264 -25.22 -21.24 -32.82
CA ASP A 264 -26.37 -21.26 -31.91
C ASP A 264 -27.53 -20.42 -32.43
N ARG A 265 -27.23 -19.24 -33.03
CA ARG A 265 -28.24 -18.41 -33.70
C ARG A 265 -28.88 -19.07 -34.92
N LEU A 266 -28.12 -19.87 -35.66
CA LEU A 266 -28.64 -20.62 -36.80
C LEU A 266 -29.47 -21.84 -36.34
N GLY A 267 -29.10 -22.45 -35.21
CA GLY A 267 -29.80 -23.60 -34.63
C GLY A 267 -31.18 -23.28 -34.03
N THR A 268 -31.48 -22.01 -33.75
CA THR A 268 -32.79 -21.59 -33.23
C THR A 268 -33.82 -21.28 -34.32
N VAL A 269 -33.43 -21.33 -35.60
CA VAL A 269 -34.33 -21.06 -36.72
C VAL A 269 -35.31 -22.21 -36.90
N ALA A 270 -36.57 -21.99 -36.52
CA ALA A 270 -37.65 -22.95 -36.67
C ALA A 270 -38.90 -22.29 -37.26
N ALA A 271 -39.58 -23.00 -38.14
CA ALA A 271 -40.85 -22.55 -38.70
C ALA A 271 -41.97 -22.60 -37.64
N PRO A 272 -42.84 -21.58 -37.56
CA PRO A 272 -44.04 -21.61 -36.72
C PRO A 272 -44.92 -22.84 -37.03
N ALA A 273 -45.47 -23.46 -35.99
CA ALA A 273 -46.43 -24.55 -36.16
C ALA A 273 -47.71 -24.06 -36.86
N GLY A 274 -48.28 -24.88 -37.75
CA GLY A 274 -49.57 -24.61 -38.40
C GLY A 274 -49.53 -23.75 -39.68
N LEU A 275 -48.36 -23.53 -40.29
CA LEU A 275 -48.25 -22.79 -41.56
C LEU A 275 -48.98 -23.47 -42.73
N GLU A 276 -48.90 -24.80 -42.84
CA GLU A 276 -49.63 -25.56 -43.87
C GLU A 276 -51.15 -25.43 -43.71
N GLU A 277 -51.62 -25.45 -42.46
CA GLU A 277 -53.03 -25.26 -42.11
C GLU A 277 -53.52 -23.85 -42.48
N LEU A 278 -52.70 -22.84 -42.21
CA LEU A 278 -52.99 -21.44 -42.55
C LEU A 278 -53.09 -21.24 -44.07
N GLY A 279 -52.17 -21.83 -44.84
CA GLY A 279 -52.19 -21.77 -46.31
C GLY A 279 -53.40 -22.50 -46.92
N ARG A 280 -53.90 -23.57 -46.27
CA ARG A 280 -55.14 -24.25 -46.68
C ARG A 280 -56.37 -23.37 -46.40
N ARG A 281 -56.49 -22.82 -45.19
CA ARG A 281 -57.61 -21.94 -44.78
C ARG A 281 -57.73 -20.70 -45.69
N GLU A 282 -56.60 -20.13 -46.12
CA GLU A 282 -56.59 -18.99 -47.04
C GLU A 282 -57.21 -19.34 -48.41
N ARG A 283 -56.86 -20.50 -48.98
CA ARG A 283 -57.41 -20.95 -50.27
C ARG A 283 -58.89 -21.29 -50.19
N GLU A 284 -59.31 -21.95 -49.12
CA GLU A 284 -60.71 -22.35 -48.90
C GLU A 284 -61.62 -21.12 -48.78
N ILE A 285 -61.28 -20.16 -47.91
CA ILE A 285 -62.11 -18.96 -47.70
C ILE A 285 -62.14 -18.09 -48.96
N ARG A 286 -61.04 -17.99 -49.72
CA ARG A 286 -61.04 -17.28 -51.01
C ARG A 286 -62.05 -17.88 -51.98
N THR A 287 -62.09 -19.21 -52.10
CA THR A 287 -63.02 -19.92 -52.98
C THR A 287 -64.47 -19.72 -52.54
N VAL A 288 -64.74 -19.75 -51.23
CA VAL A 288 -66.06 -19.44 -50.66
C VAL A 288 -66.46 -17.99 -50.95
N GLY A 289 -65.53 -17.04 -50.84
CA GLY A 289 -65.77 -15.62 -51.13
C GLY A 289 -66.25 -15.36 -52.56
N GLU A 290 -65.63 -16.00 -53.55
CA GLU A 290 -66.03 -15.89 -54.97
C GLU A 290 -67.45 -16.42 -55.22
N LEU A 291 -67.83 -17.52 -54.56
CA LEU A 291 -69.17 -18.11 -54.67
C LEU A 291 -70.25 -17.22 -54.03
N VAL A 292 -69.96 -16.62 -52.87
CA VAL A 292 -70.89 -15.75 -52.15
C VAL A 292 -71.10 -14.42 -52.89
N ASP A 293 -70.05 -13.84 -53.49
CA ASP A 293 -70.17 -12.64 -54.33
C ASP A 293 -71.08 -12.85 -55.54
N LYS A 294 -70.97 -14.02 -56.16
CA LYS A 294 -71.82 -14.39 -57.29
C LYS A 294 -73.30 -14.50 -56.86
N GLU A 295 -73.59 -15.19 -55.76
CA GLU A 295 -74.95 -15.33 -55.23
C GLU A 295 -75.57 -13.99 -54.82
N LEU A 296 -74.77 -13.07 -54.23
CA LEU A 296 -75.23 -11.72 -53.90
C LEU A 296 -75.66 -10.94 -55.16
N THR A 297 -74.84 -10.99 -56.21
CA THR A 297 -75.13 -10.31 -57.48
C THR A 297 -76.43 -10.85 -58.12
N GLU A 298 -76.63 -12.16 -58.09
CA GLU A 298 -77.85 -12.80 -58.62
C GLU A 298 -79.09 -12.46 -57.78
N ALA A 299 -78.96 -12.40 -56.45
CA ALA A 299 -80.06 -12.04 -55.54
C ALA A 299 -80.48 -10.56 -55.67
N GLU A 300 -79.53 -9.64 -55.87
CA GLU A 300 -79.81 -8.21 -56.09
C GLU A 300 -80.58 -7.96 -57.40
N ALA A 301 -80.20 -8.65 -58.48
CA ALA A 301 -80.90 -8.58 -59.76
C ALA A 301 -82.35 -9.12 -59.65
N ALA A 302 -82.56 -10.20 -58.89
CA ALA A 302 -83.87 -10.81 -58.68
C ALA A 302 -84.82 -9.91 -57.87
N ASP A 303 -84.35 -9.30 -56.77
CA ASP A 303 -85.16 -8.37 -55.95
C ASP A 303 -85.56 -7.11 -56.74
N THR A 304 -84.61 -6.54 -57.51
CA THR A 304 -84.87 -5.38 -58.37
C THR A 304 -85.97 -5.70 -59.39
N THR A 305 -85.85 -6.82 -60.09
CA THR A 305 -86.82 -7.27 -61.11
C THR A 305 -88.21 -7.52 -60.51
N ALA A 306 -88.29 -8.12 -59.31
CA ALA A 306 -89.56 -8.42 -58.66
C ALA A 306 -90.29 -7.14 -58.21
N ARG A 307 -89.58 -6.15 -57.66
CA ARG A 307 -90.15 -4.87 -57.23
C ARG A 307 -90.66 -4.02 -58.39
N GLU A 308 -89.92 -3.97 -59.51
CA GLU A 308 -90.34 -3.25 -60.72
C GLU A 308 -91.64 -3.82 -61.28
N ARG A 309 -91.78 -5.15 -61.33
CA ARG A 309 -93.02 -5.81 -61.77
C ARG A 309 -94.20 -5.54 -60.85
N LEU A 310 -93.98 -5.53 -59.53
CA LEU A 310 -95.02 -5.20 -58.55
C LEU A 310 -95.48 -3.73 -58.64
N ALA A 311 -94.53 -2.80 -58.88
CA ALA A 311 -94.82 -1.38 -59.03
C ALA A 311 -95.65 -1.06 -60.30
N ALA A 312 -95.47 -1.84 -61.37
CA ALA A 312 -96.23 -1.70 -62.62
C ALA A 312 -97.68 -2.21 -62.54
N ALA A 313 -98.04 -3.00 -61.52
CA ALA A 313 -99.37 -3.57 -61.36
C ALA A 313 -100.36 -2.55 -60.76
N SER A 314 -101.63 -2.60 -61.19
CA SER A 314 -102.67 -1.71 -60.66
C SER A 314 -102.82 -1.81 -59.12
N PRO A 315 -103.15 -0.71 -58.42
CA PRO A 315 -103.32 -0.73 -56.98
C PRO A 315 -104.45 -1.68 -56.54
N ARG A 316 -104.17 -2.48 -55.50
CA ARG A 316 -105.13 -3.45 -54.93
C ARG A 316 -106.46 -2.80 -54.53
N THR A 317 -106.41 -1.60 -53.95
CA THR A 317 -107.57 -0.83 -53.49
C THR A 317 -108.55 -0.51 -54.61
N LEU A 318 -108.05 -0.11 -55.78
CA LEU A 318 -108.87 0.22 -56.94
C LEU A 318 -109.56 -1.02 -57.51
N LEU A 319 -108.81 -2.13 -57.63
CA LEU A 319 -109.35 -3.40 -58.13
C LEU A 319 -110.44 -3.97 -57.20
N GLU A 320 -110.25 -3.91 -55.88
CA GLU A 320 -111.26 -4.40 -54.93
C GLU A 320 -112.56 -3.56 -54.94
N GLN A 321 -112.45 -2.25 -55.16
CA GLN A 321 -113.60 -1.36 -55.27
C GLN A 321 -114.43 -1.65 -56.53
N THR A 322 -113.79 -1.75 -57.69
CA THR A 322 -114.47 -2.09 -58.96
C THR A 322 -115.16 -3.46 -58.90
N ARG A 323 -114.57 -4.45 -58.22
CA ARG A 323 -115.19 -5.77 -58.03
C ARG A 323 -116.51 -5.68 -57.26
N ARG A 324 -116.57 -4.84 -56.22
CA ARG A 324 -117.77 -4.64 -55.39
C ARG A 324 -118.90 -3.99 -56.19
N ASP A 325 -118.57 -2.97 -56.98
CA ASP A 325 -119.57 -2.25 -57.78
C ASP A 325 -120.22 -3.16 -58.85
N HIS A 326 -119.44 -4.03 -59.51
CA HIS A 326 -119.97 -5.04 -60.45
C HIS A 326 -120.92 -6.03 -59.78
N THR A 327 -120.59 -6.51 -58.58
CA THR A 327 -121.48 -7.43 -57.84
C THR A 327 -122.79 -6.78 -57.41
N GLU A 328 -122.76 -5.49 -57.05
CA GLU A 328 -123.96 -4.75 -56.65
C GLU A 328 -124.89 -4.50 -57.85
N LEU A 329 -124.33 -4.23 -59.04
CA LEU A 329 -125.11 -4.02 -60.26
C LEU A 329 -125.92 -5.28 -60.65
N ASP A 330 -125.28 -6.45 -60.64
CA ASP A 330 -125.92 -7.73 -60.99
C ASP A 330 -127.06 -8.11 -60.00
N GLU A 331 -126.90 -7.81 -58.71
CA GLU A 331 -127.98 -7.97 -57.73
C GLU A 331 -129.17 -7.02 -57.98
N ALA A 332 -128.90 -5.75 -58.28
CA ALA A 332 -129.93 -4.76 -58.52
C ALA A 332 -130.78 -5.08 -59.77
N GLU A 333 -130.14 -5.51 -60.87
CA GLU A 333 -130.81 -5.88 -62.13
C GLU A 333 -131.74 -7.10 -61.97
N ARG A 334 -131.31 -8.13 -61.24
CA ARG A 334 -132.15 -9.30 -60.92
C ARG A 334 -133.40 -8.91 -60.13
N ARG A 335 -133.27 -7.95 -59.21
CA ARG A 335 -134.37 -7.48 -58.37
C ARG A 335 -135.38 -6.66 -59.18
N LEU A 336 -134.92 -5.82 -60.10
CA LEU A 336 -135.76 -5.04 -61.01
C LEU A 336 -136.72 -5.93 -61.82
N LEU A 337 -136.21 -7.01 -62.42
CA LEU A 337 -137.01 -7.95 -63.23
C LEU A 337 -138.15 -8.60 -62.42
N LYS A 338 -137.89 -8.96 -61.16
CA LYS A 338 -138.92 -9.54 -60.27
C LYS A 338 -140.02 -8.53 -59.95
N THR A 339 -139.65 -7.29 -59.63
CA THR A 339 -140.62 -6.23 -59.30
C THR A 339 -141.49 -5.82 -60.49
N GLN A 340 -140.92 -5.77 -61.71
CA GLN A 340 -141.69 -5.52 -62.95
C GLN A 340 -142.77 -6.59 -63.20
N ALA A 341 -142.46 -7.86 -62.96
CA ALA A 341 -143.41 -8.95 -63.15
C ALA A 341 -144.58 -8.90 -62.14
N LEU A 342 -144.29 -8.53 -60.89
CA LEU A 342 -145.30 -8.34 -59.83
C LEU A 342 -146.24 -7.18 -60.16
N LEU A 343 -145.68 -6.03 -60.59
CA LEU A 343 -146.48 -4.84 -60.92
C LEU A 343 -147.51 -5.13 -62.01
N ARG A 344 -147.12 -5.84 -63.09
CA ARG A 344 -148.05 -6.22 -64.17
C ARG A 344 -149.24 -7.03 -63.65
N ARG A 345 -149.01 -7.99 -62.75
CA ARG A 345 -150.08 -8.82 -62.16
C ARG A 345 -151.04 -7.98 -61.31
N HIS A 346 -150.50 -7.07 -60.50
CA HIS A 346 -151.32 -6.23 -59.62
C HIS A 346 -152.15 -5.20 -60.40
N ALA A 347 -151.60 -4.64 -61.49
CA ALA A 347 -152.33 -3.73 -62.37
C ALA A 347 -153.54 -4.41 -63.03
N THR A 348 -153.40 -5.65 -63.51
CA THR A 348 -154.51 -6.42 -64.08
C THR A 348 -155.61 -6.68 -63.04
N ALA A 349 -155.24 -7.12 -61.84
CA ALA A 349 -156.21 -7.38 -60.76
C ALA A 349 -156.97 -6.12 -60.33
N LEU A 350 -156.33 -4.94 -60.34
CA LEU A 350 -157.01 -3.67 -60.05
C LEU A 350 -158.02 -3.30 -61.15
N SER A 351 -157.68 -3.52 -62.42
CA SER A 351 -158.59 -3.28 -63.55
C SER A 351 -159.86 -4.13 -63.41
N ASP A 352 -159.70 -5.43 -63.12
CA ASP A 352 -160.82 -6.37 -62.97
C ASP A 352 -161.73 -5.99 -61.79
N ALA A 353 -161.15 -5.64 -60.64
CA ALA A 353 -161.89 -5.21 -59.47
C ALA A 353 -162.67 -3.91 -59.71
N THR A 354 -162.11 -2.99 -60.50
CA THR A 354 -162.77 -1.72 -60.85
C THR A 354 -163.98 -1.96 -61.75
N ALA A 355 -163.83 -2.78 -62.79
CA ALA A 355 -164.92 -3.11 -63.71
C ALA A 355 -166.09 -3.83 -63.01
N ALA A 356 -165.78 -4.77 -62.10
CA ALA A 356 -166.79 -5.47 -61.32
C ALA A 356 -167.59 -4.52 -60.41
N GLY A 357 -166.90 -3.58 -59.75
CA GLY A 357 -167.54 -2.57 -58.90
C GLY A 357 -168.53 -1.67 -59.65
N GLU A 358 -168.16 -1.19 -60.84
CA GLU A 358 -169.02 -0.33 -61.67
C GLU A 358 -170.31 -1.05 -62.12
N GLU A 359 -170.22 -2.33 -62.46
CA GLU A 359 -171.40 -3.12 -62.89
C GLU A 359 -172.36 -3.37 -61.73
N ALA A 360 -171.84 -3.62 -60.53
CA ALA A 360 -172.66 -3.76 -59.32
C ALA A 360 -173.43 -2.47 -59.00
N GLU A 361 -172.81 -1.30 -59.15
CA GLU A 361 -173.47 0.00 -58.94
C GLU A 361 -174.63 0.22 -59.90
N ARG A 362 -174.48 -0.17 -61.19
CA ARG A 362 -175.55 -0.07 -62.18
C ARG A 362 -176.74 -0.97 -61.82
N LEU A 363 -176.48 -2.18 -61.36
CA LEU A 363 -177.51 -3.13 -60.93
C LEU A 363 -178.28 -2.63 -59.70
N ALA A 364 -177.58 -2.06 -58.72
CA ALA A 364 -178.19 -1.44 -57.55
C ALA A 364 -179.11 -0.27 -57.92
N LEU A 365 -178.68 0.59 -58.84
CA LEU A 365 -179.48 1.72 -59.31
C LEU A 365 -180.77 1.25 -60.02
N ARG A 366 -180.68 0.19 -60.83
CA ARG A 366 -181.85 -0.41 -61.47
C ARG A 366 -182.83 -0.94 -60.42
N ALA A 367 -182.35 -1.73 -59.45
CA ALA A 367 -183.19 -2.32 -58.40
C ALA A 367 -183.94 -1.25 -57.58
N ARG A 368 -183.29 -0.12 -57.25
CA ARG A 368 -183.92 1.04 -56.58
C ARG A 368 -185.08 1.62 -57.39
N ARG A 369 -184.93 1.76 -58.72
CA ARG A 369 -186.00 2.28 -59.58
C ARG A 369 -187.19 1.33 -59.62
N THR A 370 -186.95 0.02 -59.66
CA THR A 370 -187.99 -1.00 -59.71
C THR A 370 -188.86 -0.98 -58.45
N GLU A 371 -188.24 -0.89 -57.27
CA GLU A 371 -188.94 -0.75 -55.98
C GLU A 371 -189.81 0.51 -55.91
N GLN A 372 -189.26 1.68 -56.28
CA GLN A 372 -190.03 2.93 -56.31
C GLN A 372 -191.23 2.85 -57.27
N GLY A 373 -191.05 2.18 -58.41
CA GLY A 373 -192.12 1.91 -59.37
C GLY A 373 -193.23 1.04 -58.77
N ALA A 374 -192.85 -0.07 -58.12
CA ALA A 374 -193.80 -0.98 -57.47
C ALA A 374 -194.59 -0.29 -56.34
N ALA A 375 -193.93 0.56 -55.53
CA ALA A 375 -194.55 1.27 -54.42
C ALA A 375 -195.65 2.24 -54.89
N ARG A 376 -195.38 3.00 -55.96
CA ARG A 376 -196.36 3.93 -56.56
C ARG A 376 -197.59 3.19 -57.09
N PHE A 377 -197.38 2.04 -57.72
CA PHE A 377 -198.46 1.23 -58.26
C PHE A 377 -199.35 0.63 -57.16
N HIS A 378 -198.76 0.14 -56.07
CA HIS A 378 -199.51 -0.33 -54.90
C HIS A 378 -200.40 0.78 -54.31
N LEU A 379 -199.87 2.01 -54.22
CA LEU A 379 -200.62 3.18 -53.75
C LEU A 379 -201.81 3.51 -54.67
N ALA A 380 -201.58 3.48 -55.99
CA ALA A 380 -202.60 3.77 -57.00
C ALA A 380 -203.74 2.73 -57.01
N ALA A 381 -203.41 1.44 -56.83
CA ALA A 381 -204.41 0.37 -56.75
C ALA A 381 -205.31 0.47 -55.51
N ALA A 382 -204.77 0.88 -54.36
CA ALA A 382 -205.53 1.01 -53.11
C ALA A 382 -206.57 2.15 -53.15
N LEU A 383 -206.30 3.23 -53.88
CA LEU A 383 -207.20 4.39 -53.98
C LEU A 383 -208.41 4.18 -54.88
N ARG A 384 -208.31 3.21 -55.79
CA ARG A 384 -209.27 2.96 -56.85
C ARG A 384 -210.72 2.66 -56.40
N PRO A 385 -211.00 1.84 -55.35
CA PRO A 385 -212.37 1.56 -54.92
C PRO A 385 -213.12 2.77 -54.36
N HIS A 386 -212.40 3.82 -53.95
CA HIS A 386 -212.95 5.01 -53.31
C HIS A 386 -213.35 6.12 -54.29
N LEU A 387 -213.11 5.92 -55.59
CA LEU A 387 -213.50 6.86 -56.65
C LEU A 387 -214.92 6.55 -57.14
N ARG A 388 -215.76 7.58 -57.24
CA ARG A 388 -217.15 7.48 -57.71
C ARG A 388 -217.41 8.48 -58.83
N ASP A 389 -218.23 8.09 -59.80
CA ASP A 389 -218.53 8.90 -60.97
C ASP A 389 -219.28 10.18 -60.58
N GLY A 390 -218.82 11.32 -61.11
CA GLY A 390 -219.30 12.65 -60.74
C GLY A 390 -218.84 13.20 -59.38
N ALA A 391 -218.22 12.40 -58.51
CA ALA A 391 -217.65 12.86 -57.23
C ALA A 391 -216.26 13.49 -57.41
N ALA A 392 -215.85 14.34 -56.44
CA ALA A 392 -214.49 14.88 -56.40
C ALA A 392 -213.49 13.77 -56.02
N CYS A 393 -212.44 13.63 -56.82
CA CYS A 393 -211.33 12.70 -56.58
C CYS A 393 -210.67 13.01 -55.21
N PRO A 394 -210.48 12.03 -54.30
CA PRO A 394 -209.92 12.26 -52.97
C PRO A 394 -208.44 12.66 -52.95
N VAL A 395 -207.76 12.59 -54.10
CA VAL A 395 -206.34 12.97 -54.21
C VAL A 395 -206.19 14.40 -54.74
N CYS A 396 -206.92 14.76 -55.80
CA CYS A 396 -206.74 16.03 -56.47
C CYS A 396 -207.98 16.94 -56.46
N GLY A 397 -209.12 16.51 -55.91
CA GLY A 397 -210.35 17.28 -55.81
C GLY A 397 -211.11 17.49 -57.13
N GLN A 398 -210.58 17.05 -58.27
CA GLN A 398 -211.24 17.18 -59.57
C GLN A 398 -212.41 16.19 -59.73
N ARG A 399 -213.46 16.60 -60.44
CA ARG A 399 -214.59 15.71 -60.76
C ARG A 399 -214.13 14.54 -61.64
N VAL A 400 -214.48 13.34 -61.22
CA VAL A 400 -214.22 12.11 -61.98
C VAL A 400 -215.22 12.03 -63.13
N THR A 401 -214.72 12.03 -64.37
CA THR A 401 -215.51 11.96 -65.62
C THR A 401 -215.49 10.60 -66.31
N THR A 402 -214.53 9.74 -65.95
CA THR A 402 -214.42 8.36 -66.46
C THR A 402 -213.74 7.49 -65.40
N MET A 403 -214.40 6.42 -64.98
CA MET A 403 -213.82 5.44 -64.07
C MET A 403 -212.73 4.62 -64.78
N PRO A 404 -211.48 4.55 -64.25
CA PRO A 404 -210.45 3.68 -64.84
C PRO A 404 -210.85 2.20 -64.67
N GLY A 405 -210.20 1.22 -65.34
CA GLY A 405 -210.48 -0.24 -65.21
C GLY A 405 -209.64 -1.00 -64.14
N PRO A 406 -210.05 -2.18 -63.63
CA PRO A 406 -209.46 -2.86 -62.46
C PRO A 406 -207.92 -2.83 -62.45
N LEU A 407 -207.31 -2.24 -61.42
CA LEU A 407 -205.85 -2.16 -61.28
C LEU A 407 -205.35 -3.35 -60.46
N VAL A 408 -204.42 -4.12 -61.03
CA VAL A 408 -203.68 -5.17 -60.32
C VAL A 408 -202.35 -4.58 -59.84
N ALA A 409 -202.08 -4.65 -58.53
CA ALA A 409 -200.83 -4.15 -57.96
C ALA A 409 -199.67 -5.17 -58.13
N PRO A 410 -198.45 -4.74 -58.52
CA PRO A 410 -197.23 -5.55 -58.56
C PRO A 410 -196.56 -5.73 -57.18
N ASP A 411 -195.85 -6.84 -56.96
CA ASP A 411 -195.25 -7.24 -55.68
C ASP A 411 -194.13 -6.30 -55.20
N LEU A 412 -194.43 -5.47 -54.19
CA LEU A 412 -193.51 -4.50 -53.60
C LEU A 412 -192.40 -5.16 -52.76
N GLU A 413 -192.70 -6.20 -52.00
CA GLU A 413 -191.70 -6.83 -51.13
C GLU A 413 -190.58 -7.51 -51.93
N ALA A 414 -190.93 -8.10 -53.08
CA ALA A 414 -189.93 -8.68 -53.98
C ALA A 414 -188.94 -7.62 -54.49
N ALA A 415 -189.41 -6.41 -54.79
CA ALA A 415 -188.58 -5.33 -55.29
C ALA A 415 -187.66 -4.74 -54.20
N GLU A 416 -188.15 -4.61 -52.97
CA GLU A 416 -187.34 -4.14 -51.83
C GLU A 416 -186.20 -5.12 -51.49
N ARG A 417 -186.47 -6.43 -51.46
CA ARG A 417 -185.44 -7.47 -51.27
C ARG A 417 -184.37 -7.43 -52.36
N ALA A 418 -184.75 -7.16 -53.61
CA ALA A 418 -183.82 -7.05 -54.72
C ALA A 418 -182.86 -5.85 -54.57
N ARG A 419 -183.36 -4.70 -54.10
CA ARG A 419 -182.51 -3.53 -53.81
C ARG A 419 -181.47 -3.81 -52.73
N VAL A 420 -181.90 -4.37 -51.59
CA VAL A 420 -181.00 -4.62 -50.45
C VAL A 420 -179.84 -5.56 -50.84
N ARG A 421 -180.10 -6.58 -51.67
CA ARG A 421 -179.03 -7.45 -52.19
C ARG A 421 -178.04 -6.70 -53.07
N ALA A 422 -178.52 -5.86 -53.97
CA ALA A 422 -177.66 -5.13 -54.89
C ALA A 422 -176.80 -4.08 -54.18
N ASP A 423 -177.34 -3.38 -53.17
CA ASP A 423 -176.57 -2.40 -52.39
C ASP A 423 -175.42 -3.06 -51.58
N ARG A 424 -175.64 -4.26 -51.02
CA ARG A 424 -174.57 -5.02 -50.32
C ARG A 424 -173.44 -5.46 -51.26
N GLU A 425 -173.76 -5.78 -52.51
CA GLU A 425 -172.77 -6.23 -53.48
C GLU A 425 -171.85 -5.08 -53.93
N VAL A 426 -172.36 -3.85 -53.99
CA VAL A 426 -171.57 -2.63 -54.25
C VAL A 426 -170.52 -2.42 -53.15
N GLU A 427 -170.93 -2.53 -51.88
CA GLU A 427 -170.04 -2.32 -50.74
C GLU A 427 -168.88 -3.33 -50.74
N ARG A 428 -169.17 -4.62 -50.96
CA ARG A 428 -168.16 -5.69 -51.03
C ARG A 428 -167.11 -5.44 -52.12
N LEU A 429 -167.55 -5.05 -53.32
CA LEU A 429 -166.64 -4.82 -54.46
C LEU A 429 -165.85 -3.50 -54.33
N GLY A 430 -166.40 -2.50 -53.65
CA GLY A 430 -165.70 -1.25 -53.33
C GLY A 430 -164.46 -1.46 -52.44
N ASP A 431 -164.57 -2.33 -51.44
CA ASP A 431 -163.44 -2.69 -50.56
C ASP A 431 -162.34 -3.44 -51.33
N GLU A 432 -162.74 -4.36 -52.20
CA GLU A 432 -161.83 -5.16 -53.02
C GLU A 432 -160.98 -4.28 -53.96
N ARG A 433 -161.60 -3.27 -54.59
CA ARG A 433 -160.90 -2.28 -55.41
C ARG A 433 -159.86 -1.49 -54.62
N THR A 434 -160.22 -1.00 -53.43
CA THR A 434 -159.32 -0.16 -52.60
C THR A 434 -158.07 -0.92 -52.16
N LYS A 435 -158.21 -2.21 -51.86
CA LYS A 435 -157.08 -3.09 -51.53
C LYS A 435 -156.10 -3.23 -52.69
N MET A 436 -156.60 -3.42 -53.92
CA MET A 436 -155.73 -3.60 -55.09
C MET A 436 -154.95 -2.34 -55.44
N THR A 437 -155.52 -1.14 -55.25
CA THR A 437 -154.83 0.14 -55.50
C THR A 437 -153.59 0.31 -54.62
N ARG A 438 -153.66 -0.07 -53.34
CA ARG A 438 -152.53 0.07 -52.41
C ARG A 438 -151.37 -0.85 -52.79
N ILE A 439 -151.66 -2.07 -53.26
CA ILE A 439 -150.65 -3.05 -53.65
C ILE A 439 -149.91 -2.60 -54.91
N GLU A 440 -150.61 -2.03 -55.89
CA GLU A 440 -150.01 -1.49 -57.11
C GLU A 440 -149.06 -0.32 -56.82
N GLN A 441 -149.49 0.64 -55.99
CA GLN A 441 -148.67 1.82 -55.65
C GLN A 441 -147.34 1.44 -54.97
N GLN A 442 -147.36 0.44 -54.09
CA GLN A 442 -146.15 -0.02 -53.39
C GLN A 442 -145.14 -0.63 -54.36
N ALA A 443 -145.60 -1.45 -55.31
CA ALA A 443 -144.74 -2.05 -56.33
C ALA A 443 -144.13 -1.01 -57.28
N THR A 444 -144.87 0.05 -57.61
CA THR A 444 -144.38 1.15 -58.47
C THR A 444 -143.26 1.95 -57.81
N SER A 445 -143.34 2.19 -56.49
CA SER A 445 -142.28 2.90 -55.75
C SER A 445 -140.96 2.12 -55.73
N GLU A 446 -141.01 0.81 -55.47
CA GLU A 446 -139.81 -0.05 -55.44
C GLU A 446 -139.13 -0.12 -56.82
N LEU A 447 -139.91 -0.13 -57.90
CA LEU A 447 -139.39 -0.11 -59.27
C LEU A 447 -138.56 1.14 -59.57
N ASN A 448 -139.06 2.31 -59.17
CA ASN A 448 -138.38 3.58 -59.39
C ASN A 448 -137.04 3.65 -58.63
N ALA A 449 -137.02 3.17 -57.38
CA ALA A 449 -135.81 3.13 -56.57
C ALA A 449 -134.72 2.23 -57.18
N LEU A 450 -135.08 1.04 -57.64
CA LEU A 450 -134.14 0.10 -58.28
C LEU A 450 -133.59 0.66 -59.60
N THR A 451 -134.44 1.31 -60.39
CA THR A 451 -134.04 1.93 -61.67
C THR A 451 -133.00 3.03 -61.46
N GLY A 452 -133.18 3.87 -60.42
CA GLY A 452 -132.21 4.90 -60.06
C GLY A 452 -130.85 4.33 -59.67
N ARG A 453 -130.81 3.27 -58.84
CA ARG A 453 -129.55 2.67 -58.38
C ARG A 453 -128.76 1.99 -59.51
N ILE A 454 -129.44 1.27 -60.40
CA ILE A 454 -128.82 0.63 -61.57
C ILE A 454 -128.17 1.67 -62.48
N THR A 455 -128.82 2.82 -62.69
CA THR A 455 -128.29 3.90 -63.53
C THR A 455 -127.00 4.48 -62.95
N ALA A 456 -126.94 4.70 -61.64
CA ALA A 456 -125.74 5.18 -60.96
C ALA A 456 -124.57 4.18 -61.06
N LEU A 457 -124.82 2.90 -60.81
CA LEU A 457 -123.80 1.84 -60.89
C LEU A 457 -123.27 1.65 -62.31
N ARG A 458 -124.14 1.69 -63.34
CA ARG A 458 -123.72 1.64 -64.75
C ARG A 458 -122.86 2.83 -65.16
N SER A 459 -123.09 4.01 -64.59
CA SER A 459 -122.25 5.19 -64.86
C SER A 459 -120.84 5.05 -64.28
N VAL A 460 -120.69 4.47 -63.10
CA VAL A 460 -119.38 4.26 -62.46
C VAL A 460 -118.59 3.15 -63.17
N LEU A 461 -119.30 2.14 -63.68
CA LEU A 461 -118.71 0.98 -64.35
C LEU A 461 -118.51 1.15 -65.87
N ALA A 462 -118.85 2.30 -66.45
CA ALA A 462 -118.83 2.52 -67.91
C ALA A 462 -117.44 2.33 -68.53
N ASP A 463 -116.41 2.85 -67.87
CA ASP A 463 -115.00 2.77 -68.30
C ASP A 463 -114.18 1.78 -67.45
N ALA A 464 -114.84 0.99 -66.60
CA ALA A 464 -114.19 0.08 -65.66
C ALA A 464 -113.94 -1.30 -66.30
N PRO A 465 -112.81 -1.98 -65.97
CA PRO A 465 -112.56 -3.34 -66.44
C PRO A 465 -113.64 -4.32 -65.99
N THR A 466 -113.83 -5.39 -66.76
CA THR A 466 -114.86 -6.39 -66.44
C THR A 466 -114.54 -7.14 -65.15
N LEU A 467 -115.56 -7.73 -64.51
CA LEU A 467 -115.40 -8.49 -63.28
C LEU A 467 -114.32 -9.60 -63.39
N GLU A 468 -114.22 -10.25 -64.56
CA GLU A 468 -113.22 -11.28 -64.85
C GLU A 468 -111.80 -10.68 -64.93
N GLN A 469 -111.64 -9.54 -65.62
CA GLN A 469 -110.36 -8.82 -65.73
C GLN A 469 -109.86 -8.33 -64.37
N VAL A 470 -110.75 -7.80 -63.53
CA VAL A 470 -110.43 -7.34 -62.17
C VAL A 470 -109.97 -8.50 -61.29
N THR A 471 -110.66 -9.65 -61.38
CA THR A 471 -110.32 -10.84 -60.60
C THR A 471 -108.96 -11.41 -61.02
N ALA A 472 -108.68 -11.49 -62.32
CA ALA A 472 -107.38 -11.91 -62.85
C ALA A 472 -106.25 -10.95 -62.43
N ALA A 473 -106.48 -9.64 -62.46
CA ALA A 473 -105.51 -8.63 -62.04
C ALA A 473 -105.17 -8.73 -60.54
N LEU A 474 -106.16 -9.03 -59.67
CA LEU A 474 -105.92 -9.26 -58.24
C LEU A 474 -105.05 -10.50 -57.99
N THR A 475 -105.33 -11.61 -58.68
CA THR A 475 -104.53 -12.84 -58.56
C THR A 475 -103.10 -12.65 -59.07
N CYS A 476 -102.93 -11.96 -60.20
CA CYS A 476 -101.61 -11.64 -60.75
C CYS A 476 -100.80 -10.78 -59.77
N ARG A 477 -101.42 -9.78 -59.15
CA ARG A 477 -100.78 -8.94 -58.14
C ARG A 477 -100.33 -9.74 -56.90
N GLU A 478 -101.16 -10.65 -56.40
CA GLU A 478 -100.80 -11.52 -55.25
C GLU A 478 -99.58 -12.41 -55.56
N GLN A 479 -99.44 -12.88 -56.80
CA GLN A 479 -98.25 -13.64 -57.23
C GLN A 479 -96.99 -12.75 -57.27
N LEU A 480 -97.12 -11.50 -57.73
CA LEU A 480 -96.01 -10.54 -57.76
C LEU A 480 -95.57 -10.12 -56.35
N GLU A 481 -96.51 -9.95 -55.40
CA GLU A 481 -96.21 -9.65 -54.00
C GLU A 481 -95.39 -10.79 -53.35
N ARG A 482 -95.78 -12.05 -53.55
CA ARG A 482 -95.02 -13.21 -53.06
C ARG A 482 -93.62 -13.31 -53.68
N ALA A 483 -93.50 -13.09 -54.98
CA ALA A 483 -92.20 -13.13 -55.67
C ALA A 483 -91.25 -12.04 -55.17
N ALA A 484 -91.75 -10.86 -54.81
CA ALA A 484 -90.96 -9.78 -54.23
C ALA A 484 -90.46 -10.14 -52.81
N ASP A 485 -91.31 -10.72 -51.96
CA ASP A 485 -90.93 -11.15 -50.61
C ASP A 485 -89.89 -12.28 -50.61
N GLU A 486 -90.01 -13.24 -51.54
CA GLU A 486 -89.04 -14.32 -51.72
C GLU A 486 -87.67 -13.78 -52.17
N ALA A 487 -87.67 -12.81 -53.10
CA ALA A 487 -86.45 -12.18 -53.58
C ALA A 487 -85.75 -11.33 -52.50
N ASP A 488 -86.49 -10.55 -51.72
CA ASP A 488 -85.94 -9.78 -50.57
C ASP A 488 -85.32 -10.70 -49.51
N THR A 489 -85.97 -11.84 -49.23
CA THR A 489 -85.46 -12.84 -48.28
C THR A 489 -84.15 -13.47 -48.79
N ARG A 490 -84.06 -13.80 -50.08
CA ARG A 490 -82.85 -14.32 -50.71
C ARG A 490 -81.70 -13.30 -50.64
N LEU A 491 -81.99 -12.03 -50.92
CA LEU A 491 -81.02 -10.94 -50.85
C LEU A 491 -80.46 -10.72 -49.44
N ARG A 492 -81.31 -10.73 -48.41
CA ARG A 492 -80.86 -10.59 -47.01
C ARG A 492 -79.91 -11.71 -46.59
N ARG A 493 -80.18 -12.96 -47.02
CA ARG A 493 -79.30 -14.11 -46.74
C ARG A 493 -77.95 -13.97 -47.43
N ALA A 494 -77.94 -13.66 -48.73
CA ALA A 494 -76.70 -13.46 -49.48
C ALA A 494 -75.81 -12.34 -48.89
N ARG A 495 -76.42 -11.25 -48.40
CA ARG A 495 -75.69 -10.16 -47.71
C ARG A 495 -75.08 -10.61 -46.37
N ALA A 496 -75.79 -11.42 -45.60
CA ALA A 496 -75.27 -11.95 -44.33
C ALA A 496 -74.10 -12.93 -44.56
N ASP A 497 -74.22 -13.82 -45.54
CA ASP A 497 -73.16 -14.76 -45.92
C ASP A 497 -71.91 -14.02 -46.42
N ARG A 498 -72.09 -12.92 -47.16
CA ARG A 498 -70.99 -12.06 -47.61
C ARG A 498 -70.24 -11.41 -46.46
N ALA A 499 -70.97 -10.81 -45.52
CA ALA A 499 -70.36 -10.18 -44.34
C ALA A 499 -69.56 -11.17 -43.48
N SER A 500 -70.10 -12.37 -43.25
CA SER A 500 -69.41 -13.45 -42.51
C SER A 500 -68.13 -13.92 -43.22
N THR A 501 -68.19 -14.07 -44.54
CA THR A 501 -67.03 -14.49 -45.34
C THR A 501 -65.94 -13.42 -45.39
N GLU A 502 -66.31 -12.13 -45.49
CA GLU A 502 -65.36 -11.01 -45.42
C GLU A 502 -64.62 -10.95 -44.08
N GLU A 503 -65.32 -11.17 -42.96
CA GLU A 503 -64.71 -11.23 -41.63
C GLU A 503 -63.73 -12.40 -41.50
N ALA A 504 -64.10 -13.57 -42.01
CA ALA A 504 -63.23 -14.75 -42.05
C ALA A 504 -61.98 -14.51 -42.92
N MET A 505 -62.12 -13.88 -44.09
CA MET A 505 -60.99 -13.47 -44.96
C MET A 505 -60.07 -12.48 -44.25
N ALA A 506 -60.63 -11.49 -43.54
CA ALA A 506 -59.85 -10.50 -42.81
C ALA A 506 -59.05 -11.12 -41.65
N SER A 507 -59.60 -12.15 -40.99
CA SER A 507 -58.88 -12.92 -39.96
C SER A 507 -57.68 -13.66 -40.53
N VAL A 508 -57.88 -14.46 -41.59
CA VAL A 508 -56.78 -15.25 -42.19
C VAL A 508 -55.71 -14.33 -42.80
N ARG A 509 -56.08 -13.22 -43.42
CA ARG A 509 -55.11 -12.21 -43.91
C ARG A 509 -54.27 -11.57 -42.79
N ARG A 510 -54.78 -11.47 -41.56
CA ARG A 510 -53.99 -10.99 -40.41
C ARG A 510 -52.99 -12.05 -39.96
N GLU A 511 -53.41 -13.31 -39.88
CA GLU A 511 -52.56 -14.45 -39.52
C GLU A 511 -51.41 -14.62 -40.54
N VAL A 512 -51.69 -14.55 -41.85
CA VAL A 512 -50.69 -14.63 -42.92
C VAL A 512 -49.67 -13.49 -42.83
N ARG A 513 -50.13 -12.24 -42.61
CA ARG A 513 -49.22 -11.09 -42.43
C ARG A 513 -48.33 -11.25 -41.19
N ALA A 514 -48.88 -11.71 -40.07
CA ALA A 514 -48.11 -11.94 -38.86
C ALA A 514 -47.02 -13.00 -39.05
N ALA A 515 -47.32 -14.05 -39.82
CA ALA A 515 -46.36 -15.10 -40.15
C ALA A 515 -45.23 -14.62 -41.08
N TRP A 516 -45.53 -13.72 -42.04
CA TRP A 516 -44.50 -13.02 -42.84
C TRP A 516 -43.61 -12.13 -41.99
N SER A 517 -44.17 -11.32 -41.09
CA SER A 517 -43.37 -10.48 -40.19
C SER A 517 -42.56 -11.29 -39.18
N ALA A 518 -43.00 -12.49 -38.80
CA ALA A 518 -42.19 -13.41 -38.00
C ALA A 518 -40.98 -13.94 -38.80
N LEU A 519 -41.19 -14.28 -40.08
CA LEU A 519 -40.14 -14.73 -40.99
C LEU A 519 -39.06 -13.66 -41.19
N GLU A 520 -39.47 -12.40 -41.43
CA GLU A 520 -38.54 -11.27 -41.60
C GLU A 520 -37.72 -11.04 -40.33
N ARG A 521 -38.35 -11.04 -39.15
CA ARG A 521 -37.65 -10.88 -37.86
C ARG A 521 -36.62 -11.97 -37.60
N VAL A 522 -36.87 -13.21 -38.03
CA VAL A 522 -35.92 -14.32 -37.91
C VAL A 522 -34.82 -14.23 -38.97
N ARG A 523 -35.15 -13.81 -40.20
CA ARG A 523 -34.21 -13.72 -41.31
C ARG A 523 -33.23 -12.55 -41.20
N ASP A 524 -33.71 -11.36 -40.84
CA ASP A 524 -32.92 -10.12 -40.95
C ASP A 524 -31.58 -10.16 -40.19
N PRO A 525 -31.52 -10.66 -38.94
CA PRO A 525 -30.24 -10.81 -38.23
C PRO A 525 -29.28 -11.83 -38.89
N LEU A 526 -29.79 -12.73 -39.73
CA LEU A 526 -29.04 -13.79 -40.40
C LEU A 526 -28.51 -13.35 -41.78
N VAL A 527 -28.91 -12.18 -42.29
CA VAL A 527 -28.45 -11.65 -43.58
C VAL A 527 -26.92 -11.48 -43.60
N ALA A 528 -26.33 -11.01 -42.50
CA ALA A 528 -24.87 -10.89 -42.36
C ALA A 528 -24.15 -12.26 -42.42
N LEU A 529 -24.86 -13.34 -42.13
CA LEU A 529 -24.37 -14.72 -42.21
C LEU A 529 -24.64 -15.37 -43.59
N GLY A 530 -25.27 -14.64 -44.52
CA GLY A 530 -25.54 -15.08 -45.88
C GLY A 530 -26.94 -15.64 -46.12
N ALA A 531 -27.96 -15.19 -45.36
CA ALA A 531 -29.34 -15.67 -45.52
C ALA A 531 -29.87 -15.45 -46.95
N PRO A 532 -30.56 -16.45 -47.56
CA PRO A 532 -31.02 -16.40 -48.93
C PRO A 532 -32.11 -15.34 -49.12
N THR A 533 -32.29 -14.84 -50.34
CA THR A 533 -33.48 -14.08 -50.74
C THR A 533 -34.67 -15.02 -50.83
N LEU A 534 -35.79 -14.65 -50.21
CA LEU A 534 -36.99 -15.48 -50.17
C LEU A 534 -38.04 -14.95 -51.16
N ASP A 535 -38.70 -15.87 -51.83
CA ASP A 535 -39.88 -15.60 -52.64
C ASP A 535 -41.05 -15.17 -51.72
N ARG A 536 -41.82 -14.15 -52.12
CA ARG A 536 -42.92 -13.58 -51.33
C ARG A 536 -44.28 -14.18 -51.67
N ASP A 537 -44.33 -15.06 -52.66
CA ASP A 537 -45.59 -15.61 -53.17
C ASP A 537 -46.06 -16.84 -52.38
N ASP A 538 -45.14 -17.56 -51.72
CA ASP A 538 -45.45 -18.74 -50.89
C ASP A 538 -44.73 -18.67 -49.54
N LEU A 539 -45.51 -18.38 -48.49
CA LEU A 539 -45.04 -18.28 -47.11
C LEU A 539 -44.45 -19.59 -46.57
N THR A 540 -45.02 -20.73 -46.95
CA THR A 540 -44.56 -22.04 -46.50
C THR A 540 -43.22 -22.36 -47.16
N ALA A 541 -43.11 -22.15 -48.48
CA ALA A 541 -41.87 -22.34 -49.21
C ALA A 541 -40.75 -21.40 -48.69
N ALA A 542 -41.09 -20.16 -48.35
CA ALA A 542 -40.14 -19.19 -47.79
C ALA A 542 -39.60 -19.62 -46.42
N TRP A 543 -40.47 -20.13 -45.52
CA TRP A 543 -40.03 -20.70 -44.24
C TRP A 543 -39.17 -21.95 -44.42
N THR A 544 -39.56 -22.87 -45.32
CA THR A 544 -38.79 -24.08 -45.61
C THR A 544 -37.40 -23.77 -46.17
N ALA A 545 -37.30 -22.80 -47.08
CA ALA A 545 -36.03 -22.37 -47.64
C ALA A 545 -35.10 -21.76 -46.58
N LEU A 546 -35.63 -20.93 -45.68
CA LEU A 546 -34.86 -20.32 -44.59
C LEU A 546 -34.37 -21.36 -43.57
N VAL A 547 -35.23 -22.31 -43.16
CA VAL A 547 -34.88 -23.38 -42.21
C VAL A 547 -33.84 -24.32 -42.82
N SER A 548 -34.02 -24.72 -44.09
CA SER A 548 -33.06 -25.58 -44.79
C SER A 548 -31.69 -24.92 -44.94
N TRP A 549 -31.67 -23.64 -45.33
CA TRP A 549 -30.43 -22.87 -45.39
C TRP A 549 -29.77 -22.73 -44.00
N ALA A 550 -30.53 -22.41 -42.95
CA ALA A 550 -30.01 -22.23 -41.60
C ALA A 550 -29.37 -23.53 -41.08
N ALA A 551 -29.99 -24.68 -41.32
CA ALA A 551 -29.42 -25.99 -40.98
C ALA A 551 -28.10 -26.27 -41.73
N GLY A 552 -28.04 -25.97 -43.04
CA GLY A 552 -26.81 -26.11 -43.83
C GLY A 552 -25.69 -25.16 -43.37
N ALA A 553 -26.02 -23.90 -43.10
CA ALA A 553 -25.08 -22.91 -42.60
C ALA A 553 -24.57 -23.27 -41.20
N ALA A 554 -25.44 -23.77 -40.31
CA ALA A 554 -25.06 -24.25 -38.98
C ALA A 554 -24.08 -25.42 -39.06
N ALA A 555 -24.30 -26.38 -39.97
CA ALA A 555 -23.39 -27.51 -40.18
C ALA A 555 -22.00 -27.07 -40.68
N VAL A 556 -21.92 -26.03 -41.51
CA VAL A 556 -20.63 -25.44 -41.94
C VAL A 556 -19.93 -24.77 -40.75
N ARG A 557 -20.66 -24.02 -39.92
CA ARG A 557 -20.10 -23.37 -38.71
C ARG A 557 -19.63 -24.39 -37.69
N GLU A 558 -20.34 -25.51 -37.52
CA GLU A 558 -19.93 -26.60 -36.62
C GLU A 558 -18.60 -27.23 -37.06
N ARG A 559 -18.39 -27.45 -38.36
CA ARG A 559 -17.09 -27.92 -38.87
C ARG A 559 -15.98 -26.90 -38.64
N ALA A 560 -16.23 -25.63 -38.97
CA ALA A 560 -15.26 -24.56 -38.74
C ALA A 560 -14.94 -24.37 -37.25
N LEU A 561 -15.93 -24.59 -36.36
CA LEU A 561 -15.76 -24.56 -34.91
C LEU A 561 -14.86 -25.71 -34.44
N SER A 562 -15.02 -26.91 -35.00
CA SER A 562 -14.11 -28.04 -34.75
C SER A 562 -12.67 -27.69 -35.12
N ASP A 563 -12.44 -27.18 -36.34
CA ASP A 563 -11.11 -26.77 -36.81
C ASP A 563 -10.50 -25.66 -35.94
N ALA A 564 -11.32 -24.67 -35.53
CA ALA A 564 -10.90 -23.60 -34.63
C ALA A 564 -10.55 -24.13 -33.23
N HIS A 565 -11.30 -25.13 -32.74
CA HIS A 565 -11.04 -25.78 -31.46
C HIS A 565 -9.73 -26.58 -31.48
N GLU A 566 -9.50 -27.36 -32.53
CA GLU A 566 -8.22 -28.07 -32.73
C GLU A 566 -7.04 -27.07 -32.79
N ARG A 567 -7.21 -25.96 -33.52
CA ARG A 567 -6.21 -24.89 -33.55
C ARG A 567 -5.97 -24.31 -32.16
N LEU A 568 -7.02 -24.01 -31.39
CA LEU A 568 -6.92 -23.49 -30.03
C LEU A 568 -6.17 -24.45 -29.10
N VAL A 569 -6.47 -25.75 -29.16
CA VAL A 569 -5.77 -26.79 -28.40
C VAL A 569 -4.29 -26.83 -28.77
N ARG A 570 -3.98 -26.81 -30.07
CA ARG A 570 -2.59 -26.81 -30.56
C ARG A 570 -1.79 -25.60 -30.05
N VAL A 571 -2.28 -24.37 -30.28
CA VAL A 571 -1.55 -23.16 -29.88
C VAL A 571 -1.44 -23.00 -28.37
N ARG A 572 -2.42 -23.52 -27.62
CA ARG A 572 -2.33 -23.59 -26.15
C ARG A 572 -1.26 -24.59 -25.69
N GLY A 573 -1.14 -25.73 -26.38
CA GLY A 573 -0.06 -26.69 -26.14
C GLY A 573 1.32 -26.11 -26.45
N GLU A 574 1.45 -25.38 -27.56
CA GLU A 574 2.69 -24.67 -27.93
C GLU A 574 3.08 -23.61 -26.89
N LEU A 575 2.11 -22.81 -26.41
CA LEU A 575 2.32 -21.82 -25.35
C LEU A 575 2.78 -22.49 -24.06
N SER A 576 2.06 -23.52 -23.57
CA SER A 576 2.42 -24.25 -22.36
C SER A 576 3.83 -24.84 -22.47
N ALA A 577 4.16 -25.49 -23.59
CA ALA A 577 5.48 -26.07 -23.77
C ALA A 577 6.59 -25.00 -23.83
N ALA A 578 6.30 -23.80 -24.36
CA ALA A 578 7.24 -22.69 -24.34
C ALA A 578 7.41 -22.09 -22.94
N GLU A 579 6.34 -22.00 -22.17
CA GLU A 579 6.35 -21.58 -20.76
C GLU A 579 7.15 -22.55 -19.91
N ASP A 580 6.91 -23.86 -20.05
CA ASP A 580 7.63 -24.91 -19.33
C ASP A 580 9.13 -24.87 -19.63
N ARG A 581 9.53 -24.76 -20.91
CA ARG A 581 10.95 -24.62 -21.29
C ARG A 581 11.61 -23.41 -20.66
N LEU A 582 10.91 -22.28 -20.59
CA LEU A 582 11.45 -21.07 -19.98
C LEU A 582 11.51 -21.22 -18.45
N ALA A 583 10.49 -21.80 -17.83
CA ALA A 583 10.45 -22.09 -16.41
C ALA A 583 11.58 -23.04 -15.99
N ASP A 584 11.86 -24.08 -16.77
CA ASP A 584 12.97 -25.02 -16.53
C ASP A 584 14.33 -24.31 -16.55
N VAL A 585 14.54 -23.41 -17.52
CA VAL A 585 15.79 -22.61 -17.59
C VAL A 585 15.93 -21.72 -16.36
N LEU A 586 14.83 -21.08 -15.91
CA LEU A 586 14.85 -20.23 -14.72
C LEU A 586 15.11 -21.05 -13.45
N ALA A 587 14.42 -22.18 -13.30
CA ALA A 587 14.55 -23.09 -12.15
C ALA A 587 15.95 -23.72 -12.06
N ALA A 588 16.53 -24.15 -13.19
CA ALA A 588 17.89 -24.68 -13.25
C ALA A 588 18.96 -23.67 -12.78
N HIS A 589 18.61 -22.39 -12.77
CA HIS A 589 19.46 -21.32 -12.30
C HIS A 589 18.90 -20.62 -11.05
N GLU A 590 18.03 -21.28 -10.28
CA GLU A 590 17.48 -20.76 -9.01
C GLU A 590 16.83 -19.37 -9.13
N VAL A 591 16.34 -19.01 -10.32
CA VAL A 591 15.58 -17.78 -10.53
C VAL A 591 14.11 -18.11 -10.38
N ASN A 592 13.44 -17.46 -9.44
CA ASN A 592 12.02 -17.68 -9.18
C ASN A 592 11.17 -16.57 -9.82
N PRO A 593 10.57 -16.80 -11.01
CA PRO A 593 9.56 -15.90 -11.54
C PRO A 593 8.29 -16.06 -10.73
N ASN A 594 7.93 -15.03 -9.96
CA ASN A 594 6.73 -14.98 -9.12
C ASN A 594 5.53 -15.69 -9.77
N THR A 595 5.08 -16.81 -9.17
CA THR A 595 4.27 -17.86 -9.83
C THR A 595 2.82 -17.49 -10.09
N GLY A 596 2.37 -16.31 -9.66
CA GLY A 596 0.98 -15.85 -9.84
C GLY A 596 0.70 -15.07 -11.13
N ARG A 597 1.70 -14.82 -11.98
CA ARG A 597 1.56 -13.99 -13.20
C ARG A 597 2.25 -14.65 -14.41
N PRO A 598 1.84 -14.30 -15.65
CA PRO A 598 2.45 -14.85 -16.86
C PRO A 598 3.96 -14.63 -16.90
N LEU A 599 4.69 -15.65 -17.36
CA LEU A 599 6.16 -15.57 -17.51
C LEU A 599 6.59 -14.43 -18.44
N THR A 600 5.71 -14.01 -19.36
CA THR A 600 5.94 -12.85 -20.24
C THR A 600 6.11 -11.53 -19.50
N GLU A 601 5.64 -11.43 -18.26
CA GLU A 601 5.73 -10.25 -17.40
C GLU A 601 6.74 -10.42 -16.26
N THR A 602 6.94 -11.65 -15.78
CA THR A 602 7.73 -11.92 -14.56
C THR A 602 9.14 -12.42 -14.81
N ALA A 603 9.42 -13.07 -15.95
CA ALA A 603 10.71 -13.71 -16.19
C ALA A 603 11.87 -12.70 -16.27
N GLU A 604 11.72 -11.61 -17.01
CA GLU A 604 12.76 -10.59 -17.16
C GLU A 604 13.06 -9.85 -15.84
N PRO A 605 12.04 -9.34 -15.09
CA PRO A 605 12.28 -8.78 -13.77
C PRO A 605 12.94 -9.75 -12.78
N ALA A 606 12.51 -11.02 -12.77
CA ALA A 606 13.08 -12.02 -11.86
C ALA A 606 14.57 -12.28 -12.14
N VAL A 607 14.95 -12.39 -13.40
CA VAL A 607 16.37 -12.54 -13.78
C VAL A 607 17.15 -11.27 -13.46
N ALA A 608 16.57 -10.09 -13.67
CA ALA A 608 17.23 -8.82 -13.34
C ALA A 608 17.53 -8.70 -11.83
N VAL A 609 16.57 -9.08 -10.97
CA VAL A 609 16.76 -9.12 -9.51
C VAL A 609 17.87 -10.10 -9.14
N ALA A 610 17.81 -11.35 -9.63
CA ALA A 610 18.82 -12.36 -9.34
C ALA A 610 20.23 -11.95 -9.81
N LEU A 611 20.32 -11.29 -10.96
CA LEU A 611 21.57 -10.78 -11.51
C LEU A 611 22.15 -9.66 -10.63
N GLU A 612 21.31 -8.73 -10.17
CA GLU A 612 21.75 -7.64 -9.31
C GLU A 612 22.18 -8.14 -7.92
N GLU A 613 21.46 -9.10 -7.35
CA GLU A 613 21.87 -9.78 -6.11
C GLU A 613 23.23 -10.47 -6.25
N ALA A 614 23.46 -11.18 -7.37
CA ALA A 614 24.74 -11.81 -7.64
C ALA A 614 25.87 -10.77 -7.80
N ARG A 615 25.62 -9.65 -8.49
CA ARG A 615 26.59 -8.54 -8.64
C ARG A 615 26.90 -7.87 -7.31
N GLN A 616 25.91 -7.66 -6.46
CA GLN A 616 26.09 -7.15 -5.10
C GLN A 616 26.94 -8.12 -4.26
N GLY A 617 26.69 -9.42 -4.38
CA GLY A 617 27.51 -10.46 -3.74
C GLY A 617 28.98 -10.38 -4.13
N VAL A 618 29.28 -10.20 -5.43
CA VAL A 618 30.66 -10.00 -5.92
C VAL A 618 31.28 -8.74 -5.33
N ARG A 619 30.57 -7.59 -5.37
CA ARG A 619 31.08 -6.33 -4.82
C ARG A 619 31.42 -6.44 -3.33
N ARG A 620 30.51 -7.03 -2.55
CA ARG A 620 30.70 -7.27 -1.11
C ARG A 620 31.91 -8.16 -0.83
N LEU A 621 32.14 -9.20 -1.63
CA LEU A 621 33.32 -10.07 -1.51
C LEU A 621 34.62 -9.32 -1.82
N ILE A 622 34.64 -8.46 -2.84
CA ILE A 622 35.81 -7.64 -3.19
C ILE A 622 36.14 -6.68 -2.03
N GLU A 623 35.14 -5.94 -1.53
CA GLU A 623 35.32 -5.01 -0.41
C GLU A 623 35.83 -5.72 0.86
N ARG A 624 35.24 -6.88 1.18
CA ARG A 624 35.70 -7.71 2.32
C ARG A 624 37.14 -8.18 2.15
N ARG A 625 37.56 -8.56 0.94
CA ARG A 625 38.95 -8.94 0.65
C ARG A 625 39.92 -7.78 0.80
N GLU A 626 39.56 -6.60 0.33
CA GLU A 626 40.38 -5.40 0.49
C GLU A 626 40.53 -5.00 1.96
N GLN A 627 39.45 -5.11 2.74
CA GLN A 627 39.49 -4.87 4.18
C GLN A 627 40.37 -5.90 4.90
N ALA A 628 40.22 -7.19 4.58
CA ALA A 628 41.07 -8.25 5.11
C ALA A 628 42.56 -7.99 4.77
N ALA A 629 42.87 -7.60 3.54
CA ALA A 629 44.25 -7.26 3.15
C ALA A 629 44.82 -6.09 3.98
N LYS A 630 44.03 -5.03 4.21
CA LYS A 630 44.45 -3.89 5.05
C LYS A 630 44.67 -4.29 6.50
N LEU A 631 43.81 -5.15 7.06
CA LEU A 631 43.96 -5.67 8.42
C LEU A 631 45.19 -6.59 8.54
N ASP A 632 45.48 -7.40 7.54
CA ASP A 632 46.65 -8.29 7.53
C ASP A 632 47.96 -7.51 7.55
N VAL A 633 48.07 -6.44 6.75
CA VAL A 633 49.23 -5.53 6.78
C VAL A 633 49.42 -4.94 8.18
N ARG A 634 48.36 -4.39 8.77
CA ARG A 634 48.42 -3.82 10.13
C ARG A 634 48.78 -4.86 11.20
N ARG A 635 48.31 -6.10 11.04
CA ARG A 635 48.67 -7.21 11.94
C ARG A 635 50.16 -7.52 11.84
N GLN A 636 50.70 -7.56 10.62
CA GLN A 636 52.13 -7.79 10.38
C GLN A 636 52.99 -6.66 10.99
N GLU A 637 52.59 -5.41 10.81
CA GLU A 637 53.26 -4.25 11.45
C GLU A 637 53.26 -4.38 12.98
N ALA A 638 52.11 -4.67 13.59
CA ALA A 638 52.00 -4.85 15.03
C ALA A 638 52.86 -6.03 15.56
N ALA A 639 52.92 -7.13 14.81
CA ALA A 639 53.77 -8.27 15.12
C ALA A 639 55.26 -7.93 15.02
N GLN A 640 55.65 -7.12 14.02
CA GLN A 640 57.02 -6.62 13.88
C GLN A 640 57.39 -5.71 15.05
N THR A 641 56.53 -4.77 15.43
CA THR A 641 56.73 -3.92 16.62
C THR A 641 56.91 -4.76 17.88
N HIS A 642 56.06 -5.77 18.09
CA HIS A 642 56.21 -6.70 19.20
C HIS A 642 57.60 -7.34 19.23
N GLN A 643 58.04 -7.88 18.09
CA GLN A 643 59.31 -8.58 17.99
C GLN A 643 60.50 -7.66 18.30
N VAL A 644 60.54 -6.48 17.69
CA VAL A 644 61.63 -5.51 17.88
C VAL A 644 61.68 -5.03 19.33
N ALA A 645 60.54 -4.62 19.89
CA ALA A 645 60.46 -4.12 21.25
C ALA A 645 60.81 -5.20 22.29
N LYS A 646 60.41 -6.46 22.06
CA LYS A 646 60.77 -7.60 22.91
C LYS A 646 62.26 -7.88 22.90
N THR A 647 62.90 -7.84 21.73
CA THR A 647 64.36 -8.01 21.61
C THR A 647 65.10 -6.89 22.34
N LEU A 648 64.70 -5.64 22.13
CA LEU A 648 65.29 -4.48 22.80
C LEU A 648 65.14 -4.58 24.34
N GLY A 649 63.95 -4.91 24.82
CA GLY A 649 63.66 -5.10 26.24
C GLY A 649 64.49 -6.20 26.88
N HIS A 650 64.81 -7.27 26.15
CA HIS A 650 65.69 -8.35 26.62
C HIS A 650 67.16 -7.92 26.70
N LEU A 651 67.68 -7.25 25.66
CA LEU A 651 69.09 -6.85 25.59
C LEU A 651 69.49 -5.79 26.64
N LEU A 652 68.55 -4.93 27.03
CA LEU A 652 68.79 -3.83 27.96
C LEU A 652 68.50 -4.16 29.44
N ARG A 653 68.23 -5.43 29.76
CA ARG A 653 68.14 -5.89 31.16
C ARG A 653 69.48 -5.75 31.87
N ALA A 654 69.47 -5.68 33.19
CA ALA A 654 70.67 -5.45 34.01
C ALA A 654 71.80 -6.49 33.77
N ASP A 655 71.45 -7.70 33.35
CA ASP A 655 72.35 -8.82 33.02
C ASP A 655 72.86 -8.81 31.56
N GLY A 656 72.31 -7.94 30.71
CA GLY A 656 72.71 -7.79 29.31
C GLY A 656 73.71 -6.65 29.10
N PHE A 657 73.35 -5.69 28.26
CA PHE A 657 74.21 -4.57 27.88
C PHE A 657 74.78 -3.76 29.06
N PRO A 658 74.01 -3.42 30.12
CA PRO A 658 74.56 -2.74 31.31
C PRO A 658 75.64 -3.53 32.05
N ARG A 659 75.52 -4.87 32.14
CA ARG A 659 76.57 -5.72 32.76
C ARG A 659 77.85 -5.66 31.94
N TRP A 660 77.74 -5.76 30.62
CA TRP A 660 78.88 -5.65 29.72
C TRP A 660 79.60 -4.29 29.83
N LEU A 661 78.84 -3.20 29.92
CA LEU A 661 79.40 -1.86 30.15
C LEU A 661 80.15 -1.77 31.49
N VAL A 662 79.57 -2.29 32.58
CA VAL A 662 80.21 -2.27 33.90
C VAL A 662 81.47 -3.14 33.95
N ALA A 663 81.47 -4.29 33.29
CA ALA A 663 82.65 -5.15 33.20
C ALA A 663 83.81 -4.42 32.50
N THR A 664 83.54 -3.84 31.32
CA THR A 664 84.53 -3.05 30.56
C THR A 664 85.06 -1.86 31.36
N ALA A 665 84.17 -1.24 32.13
CA ALA A 665 84.50 -0.14 33.02
C ALA A 665 85.46 -0.56 34.15
N LEU A 666 85.17 -1.69 34.80
CA LEU A 666 86.04 -2.26 35.82
C LEU A 666 87.43 -2.60 35.28
N ASP A 667 87.51 -3.18 34.07
CA ASP A 667 88.79 -3.50 33.42
C ASP A 667 89.69 -2.26 33.31
N THR A 668 89.11 -1.14 32.86
CA THR A 668 89.83 0.13 32.70
C THR A 668 90.28 0.67 34.05
N LEU A 669 89.39 0.67 35.05
CA LEU A 669 89.71 1.18 36.39
C LEU A 669 90.83 0.40 37.07
N VAL A 670 90.80 -0.93 36.99
CA VAL A 670 91.80 -1.77 37.66
C VAL A 670 93.17 -1.64 37.01
N THR A 671 93.21 -1.44 35.69
CA THR A 671 94.46 -1.19 34.97
C THR A 671 95.16 0.04 35.56
N ASP A 672 94.48 1.18 35.62
CA ASP A 672 95.01 2.41 36.22
C ASP A 672 95.35 2.27 37.71
N ALA A 673 94.47 1.63 38.48
CA ALA A 673 94.70 1.38 39.90
C ALA A 673 95.92 0.48 40.13
N SER A 674 96.20 -0.46 39.23
CA SER A 674 97.37 -1.32 39.31
C SER A 674 98.66 -0.54 39.03
N GLU A 675 98.65 0.38 38.07
CA GLU A 675 99.80 1.25 37.78
C GLU A 675 100.13 2.13 39.00
N THR A 676 99.11 2.78 39.58
CA THR A 676 99.29 3.60 40.79
C THR A 676 99.72 2.75 42.00
N LEU A 677 99.22 1.52 42.14
CA LEU A 677 99.61 0.62 43.24
C LEU A 677 101.06 0.17 43.11
N ALA A 678 101.52 -0.11 41.90
CA ALA A 678 102.91 -0.46 41.62
C ALA A 678 103.84 0.70 42.01
N GLU A 679 103.49 1.94 41.68
CA GLU A 679 104.25 3.13 42.11
C GLU A 679 104.29 3.27 43.64
N LEU A 680 103.12 3.20 44.30
CA LEU A 680 103.01 3.37 45.76
C LEU A 680 103.72 2.26 46.56
N SER A 681 103.89 1.08 45.98
CA SER A 681 104.52 -0.08 46.61
C SER A 681 105.98 -0.31 46.20
N GLY A 682 106.57 0.60 45.40
CA GLY A 682 107.93 0.43 44.88
C GLY A 682 108.06 -0.76 43.92
N GLY A 683 106.98 -1.13 43.23
CA GLY A 683 106.89 -2.22 42.27
C GLY A 683 106.50 -3.57 42.86
N GLN A 684 106.18 -3.65 44.16
CA GLN A 684 105.87 -4.91 44.82
C GLN A 684 104.46 -5.43 44.51
N PHE A 685 103.46 -4.56 44.40
CA PHE A 685 102.06 -4.95 44.29
C PHE A 685 101.40 -4.47 42.99
N GLY A 686 100.69 -5.37 42.32
CA GLY A 686 99.73 -5.06 41.24
C GLY A 686 98.29 -5.36 41.66
N LEU A 687 97.31 -4.80 40.94
CA LEU A 687 95.88 -5.04 41.19
C LEU A 687 95.23 -5.68 39.95
N ILE A 688 94.50 -6.77 40.15
CA ILE A 688 93.69 -7.39 39.10
C ILE A 688 92.27 -7.64 39.60
N HIS A 689 91.35 -7.91 38.67
CA HIS A 689 90.03 -8.42 39.04
C HIS A 689 89.61 -9.63 38.21
N ASP A 690 88.77 -10.47 38.80
CA ASP A 690 88.10 -11.60 38.14
C ASP A 690 86.63 -11.64 38.58
N ASP A 691 85.72 -11.66 37.61
CA ASP A 691 84.26 -11.54 37.76
C ASP A 691 83.81 -10.51 38.85
N GLY A 692 84.51 -9.36 38.88
CA GLY A 692 84.23 -8.26 39.79
C GLY A 692 84.82 -8.40 41.21
N ALA A 693 85.59 -9.45 41.52
CA ALA A 693 86.37 -9.59 42.75
C ALA A 693 87.82 -9.08 42.53
N PHE A 694 88.39 -8.36 43.51
CA PHE A 694 89.76 -7.83 43.41
C PHE A 694 90.80 -8.78 44.04
N PHE A 695 91.96 -8.86 43.40
CA PHE A 695 93.13 -9.59 43.87
C PHE A 695 94.37 -8.69 43.75
N VAL A 696 95.29 -8.84 44.70
CA VAL A 696 96.62 -8.23 44.62
C VAL A 696 97.59 -9.27 44.07
N VAL A 697 98.41 -8.86 43.12
CA VAL A 697 99.55 -9.62 42.61
C VAL A 697 100.78 -9.20 43.41
N ASP A 698 101.40 -10.13 44.13
CA ASP A 698 102.63 -9.87 44.88
C ASP A 698 103.86 -10.28 44.06
N HIS A 699 104.52 -9.29 43.46
CA HIS A 699 105.69 -9.49 42.60
C HIS A 699 106.93 -9.92 43.40
N ALA A 700 106.98 -9.66 44.70
CA ALA A 700 108.06 -10.14 45.56
C ALA A 700 107.90 -11.63 45.92
N ASP A 701 106.68 -12.17 45.82
CA ASP A 701 106.34 -13.56 46.09
C ASP A 701 105.94 -14.30 44.79
N ALA A 702 106.79 -14.20 43.76
CA ALA A 702 106.64 -14.90 42.48
C ALA A 702 105.25 -14.72 41.82
N ASP A 703 104.74 -13.49 41.83
CA ASP A 703 103.43 -13.09 41.30
C ASP A 703 102.26 -13.81 41.99
N SER A 704 102.35 -14.07 43.30
CA SER A 704 101.28 -14.75 44.03
C SER A 704 100.00 -13.91 44.07
N LEU A 705 98.87 -14.58 43.82
CA LEU A 705 97.54 -13.95 43.82
C LEU A 705 96.91 -14.01 45.20
N ARG A 706 96.86 -12.86 45.87
CA ARG A 706 96.30 -12.71 47.21
C ARG A 706 94.92 -12.06 47.13
N PRO A 707 93.87 -12.66 47.71
CA PRO A 707 92.59 -11.98 47.89
C PRO A 707 92.83 -10.71 48.74
N VAL A 708 92.24 -9.59 48.33
CA VAL A 708 92.38 -8.30 49.05
C VAL A 708 92.04 -8.36 50.54
N ARG A 709 91.26 -9.35 50.99
CA ARG A 709 90.94 -9.59 52.40
C ARG A 709 92.11 -10.10 53.25
N THR A 710 93.20 -10.50 52.62
CA THR A 710 94.40 -11.08 53.27
C THR A 710 95.54 -10.07 53.40
N LEU A 711 95.30 -8.81 53.04
CA LEU A 711 96.28 -7.74 53.07
C LEU A 711 96.50 -7.22 54.50
N SER A 712 97.73 -6.78 54.77
CA SER A 712 98.09 -6.06 56.01
C SER A 712 97.42 -4.69 56.06
N GLY A 713 97.47 -4.01 57.22
CA GLY A 713 96.93 -2.66 57.37
C GLY A 713 97.56 -1.63 56.42
N GLY A 714 98.88 -1.73 56.16
CA GLY A 714 99.60 -0.86 55.22
C GLY A 714 99.32 -1.21 53.75
N GLU A 715 99.29 -2.51 53.43
CA GLU A 715 98.97 -3.00 52.07
C GLU A 715 97.54 -2.63 51.65
N THR A 716 96.59 -2.78 52.57
CA THR A 716 95.20 -2.37 52.36
C THR A 716 95.10 -0.87 52.12
N PHE A 717 95.92 -0.07 52.81
CA PHE A 717 95.96 1.38 52.64
C PHE A 717 96.50 1.78 51.26
N GLN A 718 97.60 1.17 50.79
CA GLN A 718 98.13 1.42 49.44
C GLN A 718 97.14 1.01 48.35
N ALA A 719 96.54 -0.17 48.45
CA ALA A 719 95.57 -0.66 47.46
C ALA A 719 94.28 0.17 47.42
N SER A 720 93.80 0.64 48.58
CA SER A 720 92.65 1.55 48.65
C SER A 720 92.97 2.94 48.09
N LEU A 721 94.15 3.49 48.39
CA LEU A 721 94.58 4.78 47.85
C LEU A 721 94.73 4.73 46.33
N ALA A 722 95.36 3.70 45.79
CA ALA A 722 95.52 3.52 44.34
C ALA A 722 94.16 3.44 43.62
N LEU A 723 93.23 2.67 44.18
CA LEU A 723 91.88 2.53 43.63
C LEU A 723 91.07 3.82 43.74
N ALA A 724 91.24 4.61 44.81
CA ALA A 724 90.60 5.90 44.99
C ALA A 724 91.10 6.94 43.97
N LEU A 725 92.41 6.96 43.72
CA LEU A 725 93.04 7.85 42.74
C LEU A 725 92.60 7.50 41.32
N ALA A 726 92.63 6.22 40.95
CA ALA A 726 92.16 5.72 39.66
C ALA A 726 90.65 5.99 39.45
N LEU A 727 89.82 5.75 40.47
CA LEU A 727 88.38 6.03 40.39
C LEU A 727 88.13 7.52 40.20
N SER A 728 88.82 8.36 40.97
CA SER A 728 88.72 9.81 40.85
C SER A 728 89.23 10.33 39.49
N ALA A 729 90.17 9.63 38.83
CA ALA A 729 90.68 9.98 37.50
C ALA A 729 89.73 9.54 36.37
N GLN A 730 89.18 8.33 36.46
CA GLN A 730 88.38 7.71 35.40
C GLN A 730 86.87 7.98 35.50
N LEU A 731 86.35 8.43 36.65
CA LEU A 731 84.91 8.73 36.78
C LEU A 731 84.37 9.72 35.72
N PRO A 732 85.07 10.82 35.37
CA PRO A 732 84.61 11.78 34.38
C PRO A 732 84.53 11.21 32.96
N THR A 733 85.43 10.28 32.60
CA THR A 733 85.49 9.66 31.26
C THR A 733 84.45 8.56 31.08
N MET A 734 84.06 7.88 32.18
CA MET A 734 83.21 6.69 32.15
C MET A 734 81.72 6.97 32.39
N ALA A 735 81.36 8.13 32.93
CA ALA A 735 79.97 8.46 33.23
C ALA A 735 79.18 8.86 31.96
N ALA A 736 78.04 8.21 31.73
CA ALA A 736 77.20 8.43 30.53
C ALA A 736 76.61 9.85 30.43
N ALA A 737 76.61 10.62 31.52
CA ALA A 737 76.04 11.96 31.62
C ALA A 737 77.09 13.09 31.70
N GLY A 738 78.38 12.82 31.47
CA GLY A 738 79.44 13.82 31.61
C GLY A 738 79.60 14.27 33.06
N ALA A 739 80.03 13.36 33.93
CA ALA A 739 80.28 13.68 35.34
C ALA A 739 81.30 14.82 35.46
N VAL A 740 81.03 15.75 36.37
CA VAL A 740 81.82 16.98 36.51
C VAL A 740 83.18 16.66 37.14
N GLN A 741 84.25 17.26 36.61
CA GLN A 741 85.62 17.05 37.09
C GLN A 741 85.77 17.43 38.58
N LEU A 742 86.18 16.46 39.39
CA LEU A 742 86.55 16.65 40.78
C LEU A 742 88.05 16.96 40.84
N GLU A 743 88.40 18.16 41.31
CA GLU A 743 89.75 18.73 41.25
C GLU A 743 90.37 18.80 42.65
N SER A 744 89.80 18.08 43.62
CA SER A 744 90.31 18.03 44.98
C SER A 744 90.14 16.64 45.58
N ILE A 745 91.11 16.20 46.37
CA ILE A 745 91.05 15.00 47.20
C ILE A 745 91.55 15.33 48.61
N PHE A 746 90.83 14.85 49.62
CA PHE A 746 91.19 14.97 51.03
C PHE A 746 91.47 13.59 51.60
N LEU A 747 92.62 13.40 52.21
CA LEU A 747 93.07 12.13 52.78
C LEU A 747 93.05 12.26 54.31
N ASP A 748 92.10 11.61 54.99
CA ASP A 748 91.94 11.71 56.45
C ASP A 748 92.59 10.52 57.17
N GLU A 749 93.87 10.66 57.54
CA GLU A 749 94.71 9.76 58.37
C GLU A 749 94.72 8.24 58.03
N GLY A 750 95.89 7.62 58.17
CA GLY A 750 96.14 6.21 57.79
C GLY A 750 97.63 5.93 57.55
N PHE A 751 98.39 7.00 57.31
CA PHE A 751 99.84 7.00 57.18
C PHE A 751 100.61 6.53 58.43
N GLY A 752 99.98 6.54 59.62
CA GLY A 752 100.60 6.06 60.86
C GLY A 752 100.75 4.54 60.96
N MET A 753 100.09 3.79 60.06
CA MET A 753 100.23 2.33 59.94
C MET A 753 101.33 1.92 58.95
N LEU A 754 101.95 2.90 58.28
CA LEU A 754 103.03 2.69 57.32
C LEU A 754 104.38 2.73 58.05
N ASP A 755 105.34 1.95 57.54
CA ASP A 755 106.74 2.11 57.94
C ASP A 755 107.35 3.38 57.30
N GLU A 756 108.52 3.77 57.78
CA GLU A 756 109.19 5.00 57.37
C GLU A 756 109.51 5.02 55.86
N THR A 757 109.89 3.86 55.30
CA THR A 757 110.20 3.68 53.87
C THR A 757 108.96 3.78 52.99
N THR A 758 107.83 3.18 53.39
CA THR A 758 106.58 3.26 52.61
C THR A 758 105.97 4.65 52.72
N LEU A 759 106.07 5.30 53.89
CA LEU A 759 105.61 6.68 54.07
C LEU A 759 106.39 7.65 53.18
N GLU A 760 107.68 7.41 52.96
CA GLU A 760 108.52 8.18 52.03
C GLU A 760 108.07 8.02 50.57
N THR A 761 107.84 6.79 50.10
CA THR A 761 107.33 6.53 48.74
C THR A 761 105.97 7.18 48.51
N VAL A 762 105.05 7.01 49.46
CA VAL A 762 103.70 7.61 49.38
C VAL A 762 103.77 9.13 49.34
N ALA A 763 104.69 9.75 50.10
CA ALA A 763 104.87 11.20 50.06
C ALA A 763 105.36 11.69 48.68
N VAL A 764 106.33 10.99 48.06
CA VAL A 764 106.82 11.33 46.72
C VAL A 764 105.71 11.19 45.67
N THR A 765 104.95 10.09 45.68
CA THR A 765 103.85 9.90 44.72
C THR A 765 102.76 10.98 44.86
N LEU A 766 102.45 11.41 46.10
CA LEU A 766 101.51 12.50 46.33
C LEU A 766 102.06 13.87 45.87
N GLU A 767 103.36 14.10 46.00
CA GLU A 767 104.03 15.30 45.46
C GLU A 767 103.99 15.32 43.92
N GLU A 768 104.26 14.19 43.27
CA GLU A 768 104.19 14.04 41.80
C GLU A 768 102.77 14.26 41.27
N LEU A 769 101.76 13.69 41.93
CA LEU A 769 100.35 13.91 41.59
C LEU A 769 99.96 15.40 41.63
N VAL A 770 100.51 16.17 42.58
CA VAL A 770 100.27 17.62 42.64
C VAL A 770 101.12 18.38 41.60
N ALA A 771 102.34 17.92 41.29
CA ALA A 771 103.22 18.55 40.31
C ALA A 771 102.61 18.60 38.90
N HIS A 772 101.79 17.60 38.55
CA HIS A 772 101.03 17.58 37.30
C HIS A 772 99.83 18.55 37.27
N LYS A 773 99.56 19.31 38.35
CA LYS A 773 98.52 20.36 38.49
C LYS A 773 97.07 19.94 38.24
N ASP A 774 96.79 18.63 38.17
CA ASP A 774 95.45 18.15 37.84
C ASP A 774 94.49 18.11 39.04
N LYS A 775 95.02 18.05 40.28
CA LYS A 775 94.20 17.94 41.52
C LYS A 775 94.85 18.64 42.71
N MET A 776 93.99 19.21 43.57
CA MET A 776 94.35 19.73 44.89
C MET A 776 94.35 18.59 45.92
N VAL A 777 95.45 18.36 46.62
CA VAL A 777 95.59 17.30 47.63
C VAL A 777 95.66 17.90 49.03
N GLY A 778 94.73 17.51 49.89
CA GLY A 778 94.70 17.87 51.31
C GLY A 778 94.94 16.66 52.19
N ILE A 779 95.95 16.69 53.06
CA ILE A 779 96.27 15.59 53.96
C ILE A 779 95.93 15.99 55.39
N VAL A 780 95.14 15.17 56.10
CA VAL A 780 95.02 15.26 57.55
C VAL A 780 96.03 14.29 58.15
N THR A 781 96.99 14.79 58.92
CA THR A 781 98.05 13.94 59.50
C THR A 781 98.50 14.42 60.88
N HIS A 782 98.86 13.46 61.74
CA HIS A 782 99.57 13.69 62.99
C HIS A 782 101.07 13.34 62.89
N SER A 783 101.52 12.81 61.75
CA SER A 783 102.93 12.50 61.49
C SER A 783 103.69 13.77 61.16
N SER A 784 104.71 14.09 61.95
CA SER A 784 105.61 15.22 61.70
C SER A 784 106.42 15.02 60.41
N ALA A 785 106.83 13.78 60.13
CA ALA A 785 107.63 13.43 58.94
C ALA A 785 106.90 13.75 57.62
N LEU A 786 105.60 13.46 57.56
CA LEU A 786 104.79 13.81 56.38
C LEU A 786 104.47 15.32 56.36
N ALA A 787 104.14 15.90 57.52
CA ALA A 787 103.78 17.31 57.62
C ALA A 787 104.90 18.26 57.16
N GLU A 788 106.17 17.96 57.46
CA GLU A 788 107.32 18.80 57.10
C GLU A 788 107.59 18.86 55.59
N ARG A 789 107.15 17.84 54.83
CA ARG A 789 107.32 17.78 53.37
C ARG A 789 106.27 18.56 52.59
N VAL A 790 105.14 18.86 53.22
CA VAL A 790 104.03 19.56 52.58
C VAL A 790 104.27 21.08 52.61
N PRO A 791 104.22 21.78 51.45
CA PRO A 791 104.62 23.19 51.36
C PRO A 791 103.72 24.12 52.16
N THR A 792 102.41 23.87 52.21
CA THR A 792 101.48 24.68 53.01
C THR A 792 100.96 23.85 54.18
N ARG A 793 101.12 24.35 55.41
CA ARG A 793 100.63 23.69 56.62
C ARG A 793 99.53 24.53 57.26
N PHE A 794 98.47 23.88 57.68
CA PHE A 794 97.40 24.47 58.47
C PHE A 794 97.46 23.85 59.85
N THR A 795 98.11 24.55 60.77
CA THR A 795 98.26 24.08 62.15
C THR A 795 96.99 24.38 62.92
N VAL A 796 96.34 23.32 63.39
CA VAL A 796 95.14 23.37 64.20
C VAL A 796 95.54 23.29 65.66
N HIS A 797 95.39 24.42 66.37
CA HIS A 797 95.63 24.50 67.79
C HIS A 797 94.32 24.51 68.54
N ARG A 798 94.29 23.83 69.69
CA ARG A 798 93.15 23.85 70.60
C ARG A 798 93.57 24.53 71.90
N ASP A 799 92.94 25.65 72.21
CA ASP A 799 93.05 26.29 73.51
C ASP A 799 91.87 25.87 74.42
N GLN A 800 91.82 26.38 75.66
CA GLN A 800 90.75 26.05 76.61
C GLN A 800 89.35 26.53 76.15
N ARG A 801 89.29 27.47 75.21
CA ARG A 801 88.08 28.16 74.77
C ARG A 801 87.59 27.72 73.40
N THR A 802 88.45 27.49 72.41
CA THR A 802 88.13 27.13 71.01
C THR A 802 89.29 26.39 70.33
N SER A 803 89.00 25.81 69.16
CA SER A 803 90.05 25.45 68.19
C SER A 803 90.29 26.64 67.25
N SER A 804 91.52 26.84 66.81
CA SER A 804 91.91 27.84 65.81
C SER A 804 92.77 27.18 64.74
N VAL A 805 92.66 27.66 63.50
CA VAL A 805 93.52 27.23 62.40
C VAL A 805 94.43 28.39 62.04
N ARG A 806 95.73 28.11 61.93
CA ARG A 806 96.71 29.07 61.41
C ARG A 806 97.36 28.50 60.16
N ARG A 807 97.35 29.29 59.07
CA ARG A 807 98.13 28.98 57.86
C ARG A 807 99.60 29.30 58.15
N GLU A 808 100.42 28.28 58.12
CA GLU A 808 101.87 28.36 58.07
C GLU A 808 102.26 28.22 56.60
N ALA A 809 102.63 29.35 56.01
CA ALA A 809 103.32 29.34 54.72
C ALA A 809 104.76 28.79 54.95
N PRO A 810 105.39 28.20 53.92
CA PRO A 810 106.72 27.62 54.05
C PRO A 810 107.76 28.63 54.53
#